data_AF-A0A934WV53-F1
#
_entry.id   AF-A0A934WV53-F1
#
_cell.length_a   1.000
_cell.length_b   1.000
_cell.length_c   1.000
_cell.angle_alpha   90.00
_cell.angle_beta   90.00
_cell.angle_gamma   90.00
#
_symmetry.space_group_name_H-M   'P 1'
#
loop_
_entity.id
_entity.type
_entity.pdbx_description
1 polymer ?
#
loop_
_entity_poly.entity_id
_entity_poly.type
_entity_poly.pdbx_seq_one_letter_code
_entity_poly.pdbx_strand_id
1 'polypeptide(L)'
;MRNTFLVSILLLVSTLSFAQTANVDDLLYRGENLYNIKNYKGAIESLNQAVALGASDPQIHYMLGVSYMQQPDASEQMKSLKSFEEIEKAKFPDNLPKDVYYFAAQAFHKNLELEKALKYYDKYLGTLSKSDTKSIAEASFQKQKAENAFQLIRNKKEIDIVKMAPPINSEFTEYNPVVSADQGVMAFTSLRPNSRTGKAIEEIYITYRKDGTWGSPSKIELNTSDNVGTAGISPDGQQMLVFIGSGNKGSIYLMIKEGDKWGSPAPIKGLNSNNLESTASITPDGKKIYFASNRPGGYGGMDIYVTEKLPNGDWGNIENIGPEVNTKYDEDAPFIHPDMKTLYYTSNGISSMGGRDIFRAVRKAGKWESPENMGYPINTPFDDNYFTITADGSKGFFSSDRQGGYGGQDIYTFDMPEQYANIPLTMLKGKITAGPDKQPVSTKIKLVDNDNNTKVDYVYDPDPNTGNYLIILPPGKNYDLIIESEGYLPYTLNINIPNQTYFYELYQKINLNLIKQFDVVVGQEVSVNNAFFDTGQGGQYSPRQTNEAMLIENDSIDVYDMLDAMIATEDTTAFNYLMELMYSVNPIDDVDFSENTDDMEIASRTYYYDESDTTTLKSRVVEGETIYSLPTMYVTEEARRQKEEKEKQVIANYDKSLLEPVYKIYFDVGKAKYNDKYTQVLQEINDHLKANDQLGIQISGYASAEGDPDFNRKLSNERAIEVVNFFNFKGIVRRRIIAKGFGATQSDSKNPEENRRVEVQIVDLNKVEK
;
A
#
# COMPACT_ATOMS: atom_id res chain seq x y z
N MET A 1 -83.47 -35.61 -7.50
CA MET A 1 -82.74 -34.42 -6.99
C MET A 1 -82.95 -34.39 -5.48
N ARG A 2 -82.18 -35.17 -4.72
CA ARG A 2 -80.91 -34.84 -4.03
C ARG A 2 -81.09 -33.90 -2.81
N ASN A 3 -81.29 -34.57 -1.67
CA ASN A 3 -80.75 -34.40 -0.31
C ASN A 3 -80.82 -33.06 0.44
N THR A 4 -81.83 -33.00 1.31
CA THR A 4 -81.81 -32.75 2.77
C THR A 4 -80.55 -32.25 3.48
N PHE A 5 -80.73 -31.10 4.14
CA PHE A 5 -79.98 -30.48 5.24
C PHE A 5 -80.31 -31.19 6.57
N LEU A 6 -79.33 -31.73 7.30
CA LEU A 6 -79.06 -31.49 8.74
C LEU A 6 -78.04 -32.51 9.31
N VAL A 7 -77.28 -32.03 10.31
CA VAL A 7 -76.37 -32.73 11.23
C VAL A 7 -74.99 -33.09 10.69
N SER A 8 -73.96 -32.39 11.21
CA SER A 8 -72.79 -33.01 11.87
C SER A 8 -71.86 -31.92 12.46
N ILE A 9 -72.19 -31.48 13.67
CA ILE A 9 -71.21 -31.00 14.66
C ILE A 9 -70.46 -32.24 15.12
N LEU A 10 -69.34 -32.59 14.47
CA LEU A 10 -68.36 -33.60 14.92
C LEU A 10 -67.25 -33.73 13.87
N LEU A 11 -66.26 -32.83 13.90
CA LEU A 11 -64.89 -33.04 13.36
C LEU A 11 -64.00 -31.83 13.72
N LEU A 12 -64.13 -31.37 14.96
CA LEU A 12 -63.26 -30.35 15.57
C LEU A 12 -62.57 -30.96 16.81
N VAL A 13 -62.15 -32.21 16.68
CA VAL A 13 -61.26 -32.93 17.60
C VAL A 13 -60.50 -33.94 16.73
N SER A 14 -59.18 -34.00 16.85
CA SER A 14 -58.25 -34.94 16.20
C SER A 14 -57.43 -34.46 14.98
N THR A 15 -56.94 -33.22 15.00
CA THR A 15 -55.55 -32.96 14.57
C THR A 15 -54.86 -32.08 15.63
N LEU A 16 -54.91 -32.53 16.89
CA LEU A 16 -53.80 -32.31 17.79
C LEU A 16 -52.64 -33.10 17.18
N SER A 17 -51.86 -32.43 16.33
CA SER A 17 -50.49 -32.84 16.08
C SER A 17 -49.87 -33.11 17.44
N PHE A 18 -49.40 -34.34 17.64
CA PHE A 18 -48.61 -34.73 18.80
C PHE A 18 -47.34 -33.86 18.84
N ALA A 19 -47.45 -32.65 19.38
CA ALA A 19 -46.31 -32.02 20.02
C ALA A 19 -46.10 -32.83 21.30
N GLN A 20 -45.21 -33.82 21.26
CA GLN A 20 -44.65 -34.39 22.47
C GLN A 20 -44.16 -33.22 23.32
N THR A 21 -44.82 -32.94 24.44
CA THR A 21 -44.23 -32.15 25.51
C THR A 21 -43.00 -32.94 25.95
N ALA A 22 -41.82 -32.50 25.52
CA ALA A 22 -40.57 -33.13 25.92
C ALA A 22 -40.50 -33.12 27.45
N ASN A 23 -40.42 -34.31 28.06
CA ASN A 23 -40.23 -34.42 29.51
C ASN A 23 -38.80 -33.96 29.85
N VAL A 24 -38.64 -33.21 30.94
CA VAL A 24 -37.32 -32.77 31.43
C VAL A 24 -36.37 -33.97 31.55
N ASP A 25 -36.82 -35.09 32.09
CA ASP A 25 -36.01 -36.30 32.26
C ASP A 25 -35.50 -36.87 30.92
N ASP A 26 -36.34 -36.82 29.87
CA ASP A 26 -35.96 -37.30 28.53
C ASP A 26 -34.90 -36.39 27.89
N LEU A 27 -35.07 -35.08 28.02
CA LEU A 27 -34.10 -34.09 27.55
C LEU A 27 -32.75 -34.22 28.28
N LEU A 28 -32.78 -34.47 29.59
CA LEU A 28 -31.58 -34.70 30.39
C LEU A 28 -30.88 -35.99 29.96
N TYR A 29 -31.60 -37.11 29.87
CA TYR A 29 -31.06 -38.38 29.41
C TYR A 29 -30.44 -38.26 28.02
N ARG A 30 -31.13 -37.59 27.09
CA ARG A 30 -30.62 -37.34 25.73
C ARG A 30 -29.36 -36.45 25.76
N GLY A 31 -29.41 -35.35 26.51
CA GLY A 31 -28.28 -34.42 26.64
C GLY A 31 -27.04 -35.07 27.21
N GLU A 32 -27.19 -35.91 28.24
CA GLU A 32 -26.10 -36.68 28.85
C GLU A 32 -25.50 -37.69 27.88
N ASN A 33 -26.32 -38.45 27.17
CA ASN A 33 -25.82 -39.39 26.17
C ASN A 33 -25.05 -38.67 25.05
N LEU A 34 -25.56 -37.54 24.57
CA LEU A 34 -24.90 -36.73 23.54
C LEU A 34 -23.57 -36.15 24.04
N TYR A 35 -23.52 -35.67 25.28
CA TYR A 35 -22.31 -35.20 25.92
C TYR A 35 -21.26 -36.32 26.03
N ASN A 36 -21.66 -37.51 26.48
CA ASN A 36 -20.78 -38.66 26.66
C ASN A 36 -20.18 -39.16 25.34
N ILE A 37 -20.89 -39.03 24.21
CA ILE A 37 -20.35 -39.31 22.87
C ILE A 37 -19.66 -38.11 22.21
N LYS A 38 -19.44 -37.02 22.97
CA LYS A 38 -18.81 -35.76 22.52
C LYS A 38 -19.57 -35.04 21.40
N ASN A 39 -20.85 -35.33 21.23
CA ASN A 39 -21.73 -34.53 20.38
C ASN A 39 -22.19 -33.29 21.17
N TYR A 40 -21.26 -32.37 21.39
CA TYR A 40 -21.49 -31.18 22.22
C TYR A 40 -22.59 -30.28 21.67
N LYS A 41 -22.70 -30.14 20.34
CA LYS A 41 -23.77 -29.36 19.72
C LYS A 41 -25.16 -29.92 20.05
N GLY A 42 -25.35 -31.23 19.89
CA GLY A 42 -26.60 -31.88 20.26
C GLY A 42 -26.87 -31.87 21.78
N ALA A 43 -25.81 -31.97 22.59
CA ALA A 43 -25.91 -31.85 24.04
C ALA A 43 -26.41 -30.45 24.45
N ILE A 44 -25.82 -29.38 23.89
CA ILE A 44 -26.25 -27.99 24.08
C ILE A 44 -27.74 -27.83 23.77
N GLU A 45 -28.19 -28.32 22.62
CA GLU A 45 -29.60 -28.23 22.21
C GLU A 45 -30.54 -28.88 23.23
N SER A 46 -30.22 -30.09 23.68
CA SER A 46 -31.08 -30.86 24.61
C SER A 46 -31.04 -30.29 26.02
N LEU A 47 -29.85 -29.96 26.54
CA LEU A 47 -29.66 -29.45 27.90
C LEU A 47 -30.23 -28.05 28.08
N ASN A 48 -30.11 -27.16 27.07
CA ASN A 48 -30.76 -25.85 27.13
C ASN A 48 -32.28 -25.94 27.21
N GLN A 49 -32.90 -26.89 26.49
CA GLN A 49 -34.34 -27.13 26.59
C GLN A 49 -34.72 -27.60 28.00
N ALA A 50 -33.93 -28.49 28.61
CA ALA A 50 -34.16 -28.92 29.99
C ALA A 50 -34.05 -27.74 30.98
N VAL A 51 -33.04 -26.88 30.83
CA VAL A 51 -32.87 -25.67 31.66
C VAL A 51 -34.03 -24.70 31.48
N ALA A 52 -34.50 -24.51 30.24
CA ALA A 52 -35.66 -23.66 29.95
C ALA A 52 -36.96 -24.18 30.60
N LEU A 53 -37.05 -25.48 30.87
CA LEU A 53 -38.15 -26.13 31.60
C LEU A 53 -37.94 -26.18 33.12
N GLY A 54 -36.89 -25.54 33.64
CA GLY A 54 -36.65 -25.37 35.08
C GLY A 54 -35.59 -26.31 35.67
N ALA A 55 -34.91 -27.12 34.85
CA ALA A 55 -33.79 -27.92 35.33
C ALA A 55 -32.63 -27.02 35.78
N SER A 56 -32.11 -27.23 36.98
CA SER A 56 -31.12 -26.34 37.62
C SER A 56 -30.02 -27.10 38.38
N ASP A 57 -29.93 -28.43 38.18
CA ASP A 57 -28.87 -29.22 38.78
C ASP A 57 -27.49 -28.73 38.29
N PRO A 58 -26.52 -28.46 39.19
CA PRO A 58 -25.16 -28.05 38.81
C PRO A 58 -24.46 -28.99 37.83
N GLN A 59 -24.81 -30.28 37.79
CA GLN A 59 -24.26 -31.24 36.82
C GLN A 59 -24.70 -30.94 35.38
N ILE A 60 -25.92 -30.42 35.19
CA ILE A 60 -26.44 -29.97 33.89
C ILE A 60 -25.61 -28.78 33.41
N HIS A 61 -25.40 -27.81 34.30
CA HIS A 61 -24.58 -26.63 34.01
C HIS A 61 -23.12 -26.99 33.75
N TYR A 62 -22.56 -27.98 34.45
CA TYR A 62 -21.23 -28.50 34.13
C TYR A 62 -21.16 -29.01 32.69
N MET A 63 -22.06 -29.92 32.30
CA MET A 63 -22.09 -30.49 30.95
C MET A 63 -22.35 -29.44 29.88
N LEU A 64 -23.25 -28.49 30.15
CA LEU A 64 -23.57 -27.40 29.24
C LEU A 64 -22.38 -26.45 29.07
N GLY A 65 -21.74 -26.04 30.17
CA GLY A 65 -20.56 -25.18 30.18
C GLY A 65 -19.40 -25.81 29.41
N VAL A 66 -19.10 -27.08 29.67
CA VAL A 66 -18.07 -27.81 28.92
C VAL A 66 -18.45 -27.91 27.44
N SER A 67 -19.69 -28.26 27.11
CA SER A 67 -20.13 -28.37 25.71
C SER A 67 -19.97 -27.06 24.94
N TYR A 68 -20.28 -25.92 25.57
CA TYR A 68 -20.06 -24.60 25.00
C TYR A 68 -18.58 -24.30 24.78
N MET A 69 -17.72 -24.58 25.77
CA MET A 69 -16.27 -24.39 25.65
C MET A 69 -15.62 -25.24 24.54
N GLN A 70 -16.31 -26.28 24.07
CA GLN A 70 -15.87 -27.15 22.97
C GLN A 70 -16.40 -26.71 21.60
N GLN A 71 -17.16 -25.62 21.51
CA GLN A 71 -17.56 -25.06 20.23
C GLN A 71 -16.38 -24.37 19.53
N PRO A 72 -16.31 -24.41 18.19
CA PRO A 72 -15.23 -23.74 17.45
C PRO A 72 -15.31 -22.21 17.58
N ASP A 73 -16.50 -21.64 17.64
CA ASP A 73 -16.72 -20.19 17.67
C ASP A 73 -16.56 -19.63 19.09
N ALA A 74 -15.73 -18.58 19.25
CA ALA A 74 -15.52 -17.93 20.54
C ALA A 74 -16.80 -17.32 21.15
N SER A 75 -17.72 -16.85 20.31
CA SER A 75 -19.03 -16.36 20.74
C SER A 75 -19.89 -17.46 21.38
N GLU A 76 -19.82 -18.70 20.87
CA GLU A 76 -20.47 -19.86 21.48
C GLU A 76 -19.74 -20.31 22.75
N GLN A 77 -18.40 -20.29 22.75
CA GLN A 77 -17.60 -20.59 23.95
C GLN A 77 -17.98 -19.68 25.12
N MET A 78 -18.20 -18.38 24.86
CA MET A 78 -18.57 -17.43 25.91
C MET A 78 -19.94 -17.68 26.55
N LYS A 79 -20.85 -18.41 25.89
CA LYS A 79 -22.12 -18.82 26.52
C LYS A 79 -21.91 -19.80 27.68
N SER A 80 -20.73 -20.42 27.78
CA SER A 80 -20.37 -21.26 28.93
C SER A 80 -20.33 -20.50 30.25
N LEU A 81 -20.01 -19.19 30.22
CA LEU A 81 -19.86 -18.34 31.40
C LEU A 81 -21.07 -18.44 32.33
N LYS A 82 -22.28 -18.29 31.77
CA LYS A 82 -23.53 -18.39 32.51
C LYS A 82 -23.64 -19.70 33.29
N SER A 83 -23.20 -20.81 32.69
CA SER A 83 -23.26 -22.12 33.36
C SER A 83 -22.27 -22.20 34.51
N PHE A 84 -21.05 -21.67 34.35
CA PHE A 84 -20.05 -21.67 35.42
C PHE A 84 -20.37 -20.67 36.54
N GLU A 85 -21.06 -19.57 36.26
CA GLU A 85 -21.62 -18.68 37.27
C GLU A 85 -22.71 -19.37 38.12
N GLU A 86 -23.60 -20.16 37.52
CA GLU A 86 -24.58 -20.95 38.27
C GLU A 86 -23.91 -22.00 39.17
N ILE A 87 -22.84 -22.65 38.68
CA ILE A 87 -22.03 -23.57 39.50
C ILE A 87 -21.30 -22.82 40.63
N GLU A 88 -20.79 -21.61 40.37
CA GLU A 88 -20.18 -20.76 41.40
C GLU A 88 -21.18 -20.39 42.49
N LYS A 89 -22.42 -20.03 42.13
CA LYS A 89 -23.52 -19.78 43.09
C LYS A 89 -23.85 -21.02 43.92
N ALA A 90 -23.83 -22.20 43.31
CA ALA A 90 -23.99 -23.48 43.99
C ALA A 90 -22.75 -23.91 44.81
N LYS A 91 -21.70 -23.08 44.85
CA LYS A 91 -20.45 -23.28 45.59
C LYS A 91 -19.63 -24.50 45.16
N PHE A 92 -19.71 -24.89 43.88
CA PHE A 92 -19.01 -26.04 43.30
C PHE A 92 -19.20 -27.32 44.13
N PRO A 93 -20.41 -27.93 44.09
CA PRO A 93 -20.71 -29.16 44.83
C PRO A 93 -19.68 -30.27 44.60
N ASP A 94 -19.39 -31.05 45.66
CA ASP A 94 -18.33 -32.07 45.66
C ASP A 94 -18.58 -33.25 44.69
N ASN A 95 -19.81 -33.42 44.20
CA ASN A 95 -20.17 -34.45 43.22
C ASN A 95 -19.81 -34.07 41.77
N LEU A 96 -19.38 -32.84 41.52
CA LEU A 96 -18.93 -32.43 40.18
C LEU A 96 -17.53 -32.96 39.85
N PRO A 97 -17.25 -33.23 38.56
CA PRO A 97 -15.90 -33.53 38.10
C PRO A 97 -14.89 -32.43 38.45
N LYS A 98 -13.67 -32.81 38.84
CA LYS A 98 -12.63 -31.87 39.33
C LYS A 98 -12.22 -30.83 38.28
N ASP A 99 -12.26 -31.18 37.01
CA ASP A 99 -11.99 -30.30 35.86
C ASP A 99 -13.03 -29.18 35.69
N VAL A 100 -14.15 -29.19 36.44
CA VAL A 100 -15.06 -28.02 36.53
C VAL A 100 -14.32 -26.74 36.90
N TYR A 101 -13.31 -26.83 37.79
CA TYR A 101 -12.51 -25.67 38.18
C TYR A 101 -11.67 -25.14 37.03
N TYR A 102 -11.14 -26.04 36.19
CA TYR A 102 -10.35 -25.68 35.02
C TYR A 102 -11.21 -24.96 33.97
N PHE A 103 -12.36 -25.52 33.61
CA PHE A 103 -13.24 -24.91 32.61
C PHE A 103 -13.87 -23.60 33.10
N ALA A 104 -14.26 -23.54 34.38
CA ALA A 104 -14.72 -22.28 34.98
C ALA A 104 -13.62 -21.21 34.95
N ALA A 105 -12.37 -21.57 35.28
CA ALA A 105 -11.25 -20.64 35.22
C ALA A 105 -11.03 -20.09 33.80
N GLN A 106 -11.12 -20.94 32.77
CA GLN A 106 -11.02 -20.51 31.37
C GLN A 106 -12.17 -19.58 30.96
N ALA A 107 -13.40 -19.87 31.37
CA ALA A 107 -14.55 -19.02 31.06
C ALA A 107 -14.43 -17.64 31.73
N PHE A 108 -14.06 -17.59 33.01
CA PHE A 108 -13.79 -16.33 33.72
C PHE A 108 -12.60 -15.58 33.11
N HIS A 109 -11.56 -16.28 32.67
CA HIS A 109 -10.42 -15.68 31.99
C HIS A 109 -10.85 -14.98 30.69
N LYS A 110 -11.61 -15.67 29.84
CA LYS A 110 -12.16 -15.08 28.61
C LYS A 110 -13.07 -13.87 28.87
N ASN A 111 -13.76 -13.86 30.01
CA ASN A 111 -14.59 -12.73 30.45
C ASN A 111 -13.82 -11.62 31.19
N LEU A 112 -12.49 -11.68 31.27
CA LEU A 112 -11.65 -10.73 32.03
C LEU A 112 -11.95 -10.70 33.55
N GLU A 113 -12.62 -11.71 34.09
CA GLU A 113 -12.80 -11.93 35.53
C GLU A 113 -11.55 -12.61 36.12
N LEU A 114 -10.41 -11.93 35.98
CA LEU A 114 -9.09 -12.55 36.15
C LEU A 114 -8.79 -13.03 37.57
N GLU A 115 -9.29 -12.35 38.59
CA GLU A 115 -9.13 -12.81 39.98
C GLU A 115 -9.86 -14.16 40.21
N LYS A 116 -11.05 -14.32 39.63
CA LYS A 116 -11.77 -15.59 39.67
C LYS A 116 -11.04 -16.65 38.86
N ALA A 117 -10.56 -16.30 37.65
CA ALA A 117 -9.80 -17.21 36.81
C ALA A 117 -8.59 -17.80 37.57
N LEU A 118 -7.74 -16.94 38.14
CA LEU A 118 -6.56 -17.34 38.90
C LEU A 118 -6.93 -18.21 40.11
N LYS A 119 -7.93 -17.80 40.90
CA LYS A 119 -8.46 -18.57 42.03
C LYS A 119 -8.86 -19.98 41.62
N TYR A 120 -9.56 -20.14 40.50
CA TYR A 120 -10.07 -21.44 40.05
C TYR A 120 -9.00 -22.29 39.36
N TYR A 121 -8.01 -21.69 38.70
CA TYR A 121 -6.82 -22.42 38.26
C TYR A 121 -6.04 -23.00 39.46
N ASP A 122 -5.82 -22.21 40.51
CA ASP A 122 -5.16 -22.68 41.74
C ASP A 122 -5.94 -23.79 42.42
N LYS A 123 -7.28 -23.67 42.46
CA LYS A 123 -8.14 -24.72 42.98
C LYS A 123 -8.01 -26.01 42.17
N TYR A 124 -8.05 -25.92 40.83
CA TYR A 124 -7.86 -27.09 39.97
C TYR A 124 -6.51 -27.76 40.19
N LEU A 125 -5.41 -26.98 40.16
CA LEU A 125 -4.06 -27.48 40.42
C LEU A 125 -3.94 -28.18 41.79
N GLY A 126 -4.62 -27.66 42.82
CA GLY A 126 -4.68 -28.28 44.14
C GLY A 126 -5.44 -29.62 44.19
N THR A 127 -6.28 -29.92 43.19
CA THR A 127 -6.99 -31.22 43.11
C THR A 127 -6.19 -32.32 42.41
N LEU A 128 -5.11 -31.95 41.73
CA LEU A 128 -4.25 -32.84 40.93
C LEU A 128 -3.15 -33.48 41.78
N SER A 129 -2.81 -34.70 41.43
CA SER A 129 -1.66 -35.42 41.98
C SER A 129 -0.39 -35.06 41.22
N LYS A 130 0.80 -35.27 41.84
CA LYS A 130 2.09 -35.04 41.15
C LYS A 130 2.29 -35.90 39.90
N SER A 131 1.56 -37.00 39.76
CA SER A 131 1.57 -37.85 38.56
C SER A 131 0.76 -37.28 37.39
N ASP A 132 -0.12 -36.29 37.62
CA ASP A 132 -0.95 -35.67 36.59
C ASP A 132 -0.17 -34.61 35.80
N THR A 133 1.05 -34.95 35.39
CA THR A 133 2.05 -34.01 34.83
C THR A 133 1.52 -33.22 33.63
N LYS A 134 0.75 -33.86 32.74
CA LYS A 134 0.14 -33.20 31.58
C LYS A 134 -0.91 -32.17 31.99
N SER A 135 -1.82 -32.53 32.90
CA SER A 135 -2.87 -31.63 33.38
C SER A 135 -2.29 -30.47 34.19
N ILE A 136 -1.24 -30.72 34.99
CA ILE A 136 -0.51 -29.68 35.71
C ILE A 136 0.15 -28.71 34.72
N ALA A 137 0.84 -29.22 33.70
CA ALA A 137 1.50 -28.39 32.71
C ALA A 137 0.49 -27.52 31.94
N GLU A 138 -0.62 -28.10 31.49
CA GLU A 138 -1.69 -27.37 30.79
C GLU A 138 -2.33 -26.30 31.67
N ALA A 139 -2.76 -26.66 32.88
CA ALA A 139 -3.37 -25.69 33.79
C ALA A 139 -2.41 -24.59 34.23
N SER A 140 -1.14 -24.90 34.44
CA SER A 140 -0.12 -23.89 34.76
C SER A 140 0.14 -22.96 33.57
N PHE A 141 0.11 -23.49 32.35
CA PHE A 141 0.24 -22.70 31.12
C PHE A 141 -0.92 -21.71 30.97
N GLN A 142 -2.16 -22.19 31.10
CA GLN A 142 -3.36 -21.34 31.04
C GLN A 142 -3.40 -20.31 32.18
N LYS A 143 -3.00 -20.72 33.40
CA LYS A 143 -2.87 -19.81 34.55
C LYS A 143 -1.86 -18.69 34.25
N GLN A 144 -0.69 -19.01 33.71
CA GLN A 144 0.32 -18.00 33.37
C GLN A 144 -0.23 -16.96 32.38
N LYS A 145 -1.01 -17.38 31.38
CA LYS A 145 -1.68 -16.45 30.46
C LYS A 145 -2.68 -15.53 31.18
N ALA A 146 -3.45 -16.06 32.13
CA ALA A 146 -4.34 -15.25 32.97
C ALA A 146 -3.57 -14.26 33.87
N GLU A 147 -2.38 -14.64 34.35
CA GLU A 147 -1.49 -13.72 35.09
C GLU A 147 -0.96 -12.61 34.18
N ASN A 148 -0.57 -12.95 32.93
CA ASN A 148 -0.16 -11.96 31.94
C ASN A 148 -1.30 -10.99 31.62
N ALA A 149 -2.50 -11.51 31.37
CA ALA A 149 -3.69 -10.69 31.15
C ALA A 149 -3.93 -9.72 32.31
N PHE A 150 -3.71 -10.18 33.54
CA PHE A 150 -3.89 -9.35 34.73
C PHE A 150 -2.91 -8.18 34.78
N GLN A 151 -1.66 -8.39 34.38
CA GLN A 151 -0.67 -7.32 34.30
C GLN A 151 -0.93 -6.38 33.11
N LEU A 152 -1.26 -6.92 31.94
CA LEU A 152 -1.49 -6.14 30.72
C LEU A 152 -2.73 -5.25 30.82
N ILE A 153 -3.80 -5.70 31.47
CA ILE A 153 -4.99 -4.87 31.70
C ILE A 153 -4.73 -3.77 32.73
N ARG A 154 -3.93 -4.05 33.76
CA ARG A 154 -3.51 -3.02 34.72
C ARG A 154 -2.70 -1.92 34.06
N ASN A 155 -1.91 -2.28 33.05
CA ASN A 155 -1.11 -1.37 32.24
C ASN A 155 -1.76 -1.16 30.86
N LYS A 156 -3.09 -0.99 30.83
CA LYS A 156 -3.83 -0.81 29.56
C LYS A 156 -3.29 0.39 28.79
N LYS A 157 -3.27 0.26 27.47
CA LYS A 157 -2.95 1.35 26.55
C LYS A 157 -4.19 2.21 26.33
N GLU A 158 -3.99 3.51 26.17
CA GLU A 158 -5.03 4.45 25.76
C GLU A 158 -5.18 4.37 24.23
N ILE A 159 -5.87 3.33 23.77
CA ILE A 159 -6.11 3.04 22.36
C ILE A 159 -7.57 2.68 22.19
N ASP A 160 -8.24 3.36 21.26
CA ASP A 160 -9.61 3.04 20.89
C ASP A 160 -9.63 2.04 19.73
N ILE A 161 -10.06 0.81 20.04
CA ILE A 161 -10.23 -0.22 19.02
C ILE A 161 -11.57 -0.05 18.34
N VAL A 162 -11.53 0.22 17.04
CA VAL A 162 -12.71 0.42 16.21
C VAL A 162 -12.92 -0.81 15.34
N LYS A 163 -14.08 -1.45 15.47
CA LYS A 163 -14.51 -2.49 14.53
C LYS A 163 -14.85 -1.85 13.19
N MET A 164 -14.33 -2.39 12.09
CA MET A 164 -14.68 -1.91 10.76
C MET A 164 -16.17 -2.12 10.48
N ALA A 165 -16.86 -1.08 10.01
CA ALA A 165 -18.28 -1.17 9.68
C ALA A 165 -18.51 -1.97 8.37
N PRO A 166 -19.73 -2.51 8.15
CA PRO A 166 -20.13 -2.97 6.83
C PRO A 166 -19.93 -1.86 5.78
N PRO A 167 -19.48 -2.18 4.55
CA PRO A 167 -19.44 -3.53 3.97
C PRO A 167 -18.12 -4.31 4.18
N ILE A 168 -17.18 -3.80 4.99
CA ILE A 168 -15.90 -4.49 5.24
C ILE A 168 -16.12 -5.75 6.05
N ASN A 169 -16.70 -5.60 7.24
CA ASN A 169 -17.20 -6.74 8.00
C ASN A 169 -18.65 -7.05 7.63
N SER A 170 -19.02 -8.32 7.80
CA SER A 170 -20.35 -8.86 7.52
C SER A 170 -20.76 -9.88 8.59
N GLU A 171 -21.85 -10.59 8.38
CA GLU A 171 -22.26 -11.72 9.25
C GLU A 171 -21.33 -12.95 9.13
N PHE A 172 -20.39 -12.92 8.17
CA PHE A 172 -19.41 -13.98 7.95
C PHE A 172 -18.09 -13.66 8.65
N THR A 173 -17.16 -14.63 8.65
CA THR A 173 -15.82 -14.41 9.21
C THR A 173 -14.97 -13.64 8.21
N GLU A 174 -14.47 -12.47 8.59
CA GLU A 174 -13.48 -11.68 7.86
C GLU A 174 -12.18 -11.58 8.66
N TYR A 175 -11.07 -12.03 8.08
CA TYR A 175 -9.79 -12.12 8.77
C TYR A 175 -8.59 -11.93 7.83
N ASN A 176 -7.41 -11.82 8.42
CA ASN A 176 -6.15 -11.54 7.72
C ASN A 176 -6.18 -10.31 6.79
N PRO A 177 -6.46 -9.11 7.34
CA PRO A 177 -6.39 -7.88 6.55
C PRO A 177 -4.95 -7.55 6.17
N VAL A 178 -4.71 -7.39 4.87
CA VAL A 178 -3.46 -6.88 4.31
C VAL A 178 -3.74 -5.52 3.68
N VAL A 179 -2.97 -4.50 4.06
CA VAL A 179 -3.20 -3.10 3.69
C VAL A 179 -1.91 -2.51 3.13
N SER A 180 -1.99 -1.77 2.01
CA SER A 180 -0.84 -1.06 1.45
C SER A 180 -0.33 0.03 2.41
N ALA A 181 0.93 0.41 2.29
CA ALA A 181 1.58 1.38 3.18
C ALA A 181 0.88 2.74 3.21
N ASP A 182 0.28 3.11 2.09
CA ASP A 182 -0.50 4.32 1.91
C ASP A 182 -1.99 4.13 2.23
N GLN A 183 -2.46 2.96 2.66
CA GLN A 183 -3.88 2.58 2.83
C GLN A 183 -4.77 2.81 1.59
N GLY A 184 -4.21 2.80 0.38
CA GLY A 184 -4.97 2.87 -0.86
C GLY A 184 -5.75 1.58 -1.17
N VAL A 185 -5.23 0.43 -0.72
CA VAL A 185 -5.86 -0.88 -0.95
C VAL A 185 -5.85 -1.73 0.32
N MET A 186 -6.93 -2.48 0.52
CA MET A 186 -7.06 -3.51 1.54
C MET A 186 -7.59 -4.79 0.89
N ALA A 187 -6.95 -5.92 1.17
CA ALA A 187 -7.51 -7.23 0.91
C ALA A 187 -7.63 -8.03 2.20
N PHE A 188 -8.57 -8.95 2.26
CA PHE A 188 -8.77 -9.82 3.41
C PHE A 188 -9.35 -11.16 2.98
N THR A 189 -9.23 -12.15 3.86
CA THR A 189 -9.83 -13.47 3.69
C THR A 189 -11.22 -13.46 4.29
N SER A 190 -12.20 -14.01 3.57
CA SER A 190 -13.55 -14.20 4.09
C SER A 190 -13.99 -15.66 3.95
N LEU A 191 -14.54 -16.23 5.02
CA LEU A 191 -15.07 -17.59 5.04
C LEU A 191 -16.58 -17.55 4.83
N ARG A 192 -17.03 -17.89 3.61
CA ARG A 192 -18.45 -17.78 3.21
C ARG A 192 -19.02 -19.10 2.69
N PRO A 193 -20.33 -19.36 2.86
CA PRO A 193 -20.98 -20.51 2.24
C PRO A 193 -20.86 -20.46 0.72
N ASN A 194 -20.28 -21.50 0.13
CA ASN A 194 -20.25 -21.67 -1.31
C ASN A 194 -21.68 -21.79 -1.85
N SER A 195 -22.05 -20.94 -2.80
CA SER A 195 -23.41 -20.87 -3.35
C SER A 195 -23.91 -22.18 -3.98
N ARG A 196 -23.02 -23.07 -4.42
CA ARG A 196 -23.38 -24.36 -5.05
C ARG A 196 -23.43 -25.51 -4.06
N THR A 197 -22.51 -25.56 -3.10
CA THR A 197 -22.36 -26.70 -2.19
C THR A 197 -22.87 -26.43 -0.76
N GLY A 198 -23.08 -25.16 -0.40
CA GLY A 198 -23.41 -24.72 0.95
C GLY A 198 -22.27 -24.85 1.96
N LYS A 199 -21.13 -25.45 1.59
CA LYS A 199 -19.96 -25.57 2.46
C LYS A 199 -19.23 -24.23 2.53
N ALA A 200 -18.80 -23.84 3.71
CA ALA A 200 -17.97 -22.67 3.88
C ALA A 200 -16.62 -22.85 3.16
N ILE A 201 -16.20 -21.83 2.41
CA ILE A 201 -14.92 -21.78 1.70
C ILE A 201 -14.25 -20.44 1.97
N GLU A 202 -12.92 -20.44 2.00
CA GLU A 202 -12.12 -19.23 2.17
C GLU A 202 -11.83 -18.62 0.80
N GLU A 203 -12.16 -17.34 0.66
CA GLU A 203 -11.94 -16.57 -0.56
C GLU A 203 -11.36 -15.19 -0.22
N ILE A 204 -10.62 -14.60 -1.17
CA ILE A 204 -10.06 -13.26 -1.01
C ILE A 204 -11.06 -12.21 -1.49
N TYR A 205 -11.29 -11.21 -0.64
CA TYR A 205 -12.03 -10.00 -0.96
C TYR A 205 -11.07 -8.81 -0.93
N ILE A 206 -11.25 -7.88 -1.86
CA ILE A 206 -10.43 -6.68 -2.02
C ILE A 206 -11.30 -5.43 -2.12
N THR A 207 -10.88 -4.37 -1.44
CA THR A 207 -11.47 -3.05 -1.50
C THR A 207 -10.40 -1.99 -1.71
N TYR A 208 -10.80 -0.88 -2.31
CA TYR A 208 -9.96 0.28 -2.56
C TYR A 208 -10.50 1.44 -1.74
N ARG A 209 -9.59 2.21 -1.17
CA ARG A 209 -9.93 3.40 -0.41
C ARG A 209 -10.04 4.57 -1.38
N LYS A 210 -11.19 5.23 -1.36
CA LYS A 210 -11.49 6.43 -2.14
C LYS A 210 -12.10 7.48 -1.23
N ASP A 211 -11.68 8.73 -1.35
CA ASP A 211 -12.22 9.84 -0.54
C ASP A 211 -12.13 9.60 0.98
N GLY A 212 -11.05 8.92 1.43
CA GLY A 212 -10.84 8.56 2.84
C GLY A 212 -11.71 7.39 3.32
N THR A 213 -12.61 6.89 2.46
CA THR A 213 -13.56 5.83 2.76
C THR A 213 -13.22 4.54 2.03
N TRP A 214 -13.43 3.40 2.68
CA TRP A 214 -13.27 2.11 2.02
C TRP A 214 -14.48 1.80 1.15
N GLY A 215 -14.25 1.44 -0.11
CA GLY A 215 -15.30 1.00 -1.02
C GLY A 215 -15.90 -0.36 -0.64
N SER A 216 -16.91 -0.80 -1.40
CA SER A 216 -17.47 -2.14 -1.26
C SER A 216 -16.45 -3.21 -1.68
N PRO A 217 -16.16 -4.21 -0.83
CA PRO A 217 -15.26 -5.30 -1.21
C PRO A 217 -15.79 -6.11 -2.39
N SER A 218 -14.88 -6.49 -3.27
CA SER A 218 -15.13 -7.37 -4.41
C SER A 218 -14.28 -8.63 -4.28
N LYS A 219 -14.81 -9.78 -4.73
CA LYS A 219 -14.07 -11.04 -4.68
C LYS A 219 -13.00 -11.08 -5.78
N ILE A 220 -11.80 -11.56 -5.45
CA ILE A 220 -10.79 -11.95 -6.45
C ILE A 220 -11.11 -13.37 -6.94
N GLU A 221 -11.47 -13.49 -8.22
CA GLU A 221 -11.85 -14.79 -8.82
C GLU A 221 -10.61 -15.63 -9.18
N LEU A 222 -10.47 -16.79 -8.53
CA LEU A 222 -9.42 -17.77 -8.78
C LEU A 222 -10.01 -19.12 -9.16
N ASN A 223 -9.41 -19.78 -10.15
CA ASN A 223 -9.85 -21.10 -10.61
C ASN A 223 -9.23 -22.22 -9.77
N THR A 224 -9.69 -22.38 -8.53
CA THR A 224 -9.28 -23.46 -7.63
C THR A 224 -10.46 -23.94 -6.77
N SER A 225 -10.39 -25.19 -6.32
CA SER A 225 -11.32 -25.77 -5.34
C SER A 225 -10.76 -25.76 -3.91
N ASP A 226 -9.49 -25.38 -3.76
CA ASP A 226 -8.84 -25.22 -2.46
C ASP A 226 -9.28 -23.90 -1.79
N ASN A 227 -9.01 -23.79 -0.50
CA ASN A 227 -9.19 -22.53 0.22
C ASN A 227 -8.14 -21.52 -0.24
N VAL A 228 -8.57 -20.28 -0.39
CA VAL A 228 -7.70 -19.16 -0.77
C VAL A 228 -7.80 -18.07 0.27
N GLY A 229 -6.66 -17.69 0.83
CA GLY A 229 -6.55 -16.59 1.77
C GLY A 229 -5.50 -15.57 1.36
N THR A 230 -5.63 -14.35 1.87
CA THR A 230 -4.54 -13.39 1.91
C THR A 230 -3.38 -13.95 2.73
N ALA A 231 -2.16 -13.58 2.39
CA ALA A 231 -0.98 -13.86 3.19
C ALA A 231 -0.20 -12.57 3.49
N GLY A 232 -0.07 -11.68 2.51
CA GLY A 232 0.59 -10.36 2.62
C GLY A 232 0.33 -9.49 1.39
N ILE A 233 0.65 -8.20 1.48
CA ILE A 233 0.62 -7.26 0.34
C ILE A 233 1.89 -6.41 0.36
N SER A 234 2.37 -6.00 -0.81
CA SER A 234 3.48 -5.07 -0.91
C SER A 234 3.06 -3.66 -0.46
N PRO A 235 3.99 -2.85 0.08
CA PRO A 235 3.73 -1.47 0.48
C PRO A 235 3.04 -0.59 -0.57
N ASP A 236 3.33 -0.78 -1.85
CA ASP A 236 2.71 -0.03 -2.95
C ASP A 236 1.37 -0.62 -3.45
N GLY A 237 0.95 -1.78 -2.92
CA GLY A 237 -0.28 -2.45 -3.31
C GLY A 237 -0.26 -3.18 -4.67
N GLN A 238 0.89 -3.30 -5.35
CA GLN A 238 0.96 -3.94 -6.68
C GLN A 238 1.26 -5.45 -6.64
N GLN A 239 1.70 -5.99 -5.50
CA GLN A 239 1.97 -7.41 -5.30
C GLN A 239 1.20 -7.94 -4.10
N MET A 240 0.62 -9.13 -4.22
CA MET A 240 -0.09 -9.81 -3.15
C MET A 240 0.49 -11.21 -2.98
N LEU A 241 0.82 -11.56 -1.74
CA LEU A 241 1.11 -12.92 -1.33
C LEU A 241 -0.20 -13.57 -0.92
N VAL A 242 -0.49 -14.75 -1.46
CA VAL A 242 -1.74 -15.48 -1.20
C VAL A 242 -1.46 -16.91 -0.75
N PHE A 243 -2.23 -17.35 0.23
CA PHE A 243 -2.30 -18.74 0.65
C PHE A 243 -3.24 -19.52 -0.27
N ILE A 244 -2.81 -20.69 -0.74
CA ILE A 244 -3.68 -21.66 -1.39
C ILE A 244 -3.42 -23.03 -0.78
N GLY A 245 -4.47 -23.67 -0.25
CA GLY A 245 -4.31 -24.96 0.41
C GLY A 245 -5.61 -25.64 0.83
N SER A 246 -5.47 -26.86 1.35
CA SER A 246 -6.58 -27.63 1.90
C SER A 246 -6.13 -28.51 3.06
N GLY A 247 -6.96 -28.57 4.10
CA GLY A 247 -6.63 -29.27 5.34
C GLY A 247 -5.39 -28.67 6.02
N ASN A 248 -4.41 -29.52 6.36
CA ASN A 248 -3.18 -29.10 7.05
C ASN A 248 -2.01 -28.83 6.09
N LYS A 249 -2.30 -28.55 4.82
CA LYS A 249 -1.30 -28.25 3.79
C LYS A 249 -1.70 -26.99 3.04
N GLY A 250 -0.71 -26.20 2.68
CA GLY A 250 -0.91 -25.03 1.84
C GLY A 250 0.40 -24.33 1.60
N SER A 251 0.41 -23.54 0.54
CA SER A 251 1.61 -22.89 0.02
C SER A 251 1.33 -21.43 -0.28
N ILE A 252 2.39 -20.64 -0.34
CA ILE A 252 2.32 -19.20 -0.62
C ILE A 252 2.63 -18.95 -2.09
N TYR A 253 1.78 -18.17 -2.72
CA TYR A 253 1.88 -17.78 -4.12
C TYR A 253 1.99 -16.26 -4.22
N LEU A 254 2.63 -15.78 -5.28
CA LEU A 254 2.73 -14.37 -5.61
C LEU A 254 1.72 -14.04 -6.72
N MET A 255 0.95 -13.00 -6.51
CA MET A 255 0.09 -12.37 -7.51
C MET A 255 0.61 -10.95 -7.78
N ILE A 256 0.60 -10.55 -9.05
CA ILE A 256 1.01 -9.22 -9.48
C ILE A 256 -0.20 -8.54 -10.11
N LYS A 257 -0.40 -7.26 -9.80
CA LYS A 257 -1.46 -6.45 -10.41
C LYS A 257 -1.10 -6.14 -11.87
N GLU A 258 -2.04 -6.39 -12.77
CA GLU A 258 -1.95 -6.16 -14.21
C GLU A 258 -3.07 -5.19 -14.61
N GLY A 259 -2.79 -3.89 -14.52
CA GLY A 259 -3.81 -2.85 -14.65
C GLY A 259 -4.82 -2.89 -13.51
N ASP A 260 -6.12 -2.93 -13.81
CA ASP A 260 -7.18 -2.97 -12.78
C ASP A 260 -7.46 -4.38 -12.24
N LYS A 261 -6.68 -5.38 -12.63
CA LYS A 261 -6.92 -6.79 -12.30
C LYS A 261 -5.70 -7.41 -11.63
N TRP A 262 -5.95 -8.44 -10.84
CA TRP A 262 -4.89 -9.28 -10.29
C TRP A 262 -4.59 -10.44 -11.22
N GLY A 263 -3.31 -10.64 -11.53
CA GLY A 263 -2.81 -11.75 -12.33
C GLY A 263 -2.98 -13.10 -11.64
N SER A 264 -2.62 -14.19 -12.33
CA SER A 264 -2.76 -15.54 -11.76
C SER A 264 -1.72 -15.84 -10.67
N PRO A 265 -2.06 -16.60 -9.61
CA PRO A 265 -1.11 -16.97 -8.57
C PRO A 265 0.07 -17.77 -9.13
N ALA A 266 1.29 -17.29 -8.91
CA ALA A 266 2.52 -17.93 -9.33
C ALA A 266 3.28 -18.51 -8.10
N PRO A 267 3.78 -19.75 -8.16
CA PRO A 267 4.50 -20.35 -7.04
C PRO A 267 5.83 -19.63 -6.79
N ILE A 268 6.16 -19.44 -5.52
CA ILE A 268 7.44 -18.83 -5.11
C ILE A 268 8.50 -19.93 -5.02
N LYS A 269 9.23 -20.12 -6.11
CA LYS A 269 10.28 -21.15 -6.20
C LYS A 269 11.34 -20.92 -5.12
N GLY A 270 11.59 -21.96 -4.31
CA GLY A 270 12.53 -21.93 -3.20
C GLY A 270 11.88 -21.72 -1.83
N LEU A 271 10.68 -21.13 -1.75
CA LEU A 271 9.98 -20.88 -0.49
C LEU A 271 9.12 -22.07 -0.05
N ASN A 272 8.25 -22.54 -0.94
CA ASN A 272 7.24 -23.55 -0.63
C ASN A 272 7.84 -24.94 -0.39
N SER A 273 7.22 -25.69 0.52
CA SER A 273 7.62 -27.06 0.88
C SER A 273 6.44 -28.02 0.90
N ASN A 274 6.65 -29.25 1.39
CA ASN A 274 5.55 -30.20 1.63
C ASN A 274 4.82 -29.95 2.96
N ASN A 275 5.28 -28.96 3.72
CA ASN A 275 4.72 -28.54 5.01
C ASN A 275 3.71 -27.41 4.79
N LEU A 276 3.13 -26.91 5.87
CA LEU A 276 2.26 -25.75 5.82
C LEU A 276 3.13 -24.49 5.72
N GLU A 277 2.82 -23.64 4.75
CA GLU A 277 3.19 -22.23 4.73
C GLU A 277 1.88 -21.41 4.77
N SER A 278 1.63 -20.67 5.85
CA SER A 278 0.32 -20.04 6.13
C SER A 278 0.24 -18.57 5.73
N THR A 279 1.22 -17.78 6.14
CA THR A 279 1.21 -16.31 6.00
C THR A 279 2.60 -15.78 5.68
N ALA A 280 2.69 -14.57 5.13
CA ALA A 280 3.97 -13.96 4.77
C ALA A 280 3.89 -12.44 4.62
N SER A 281 5.04 -11.78 4.76
CA SER A 281 5.20 -10.36 4.50
C SER A 281 6.49 -10.10 3.72
N ILE A 282 6.40 -9.22 2.73
CA ILE A 282 7.50 -8.83 1.85
C ILE A 282 8.05 -7.47 2.26
N THR A 283 9.36 -7.32 2.28
CA THR A 283 9.99 -6.03 2.56
C THR A 283 9.73 -5.01 1.45
N PRO A 284 9.75 -3.69 1.74
CA PRO A 284 9.53 -2.66 0.71
C PRO A 284 10.53 -2.71 -0.44
N ASP A 285 11.75 -3.15 -0.15
CA ASP A 285 12.79 -3.34 -1.16
C ASP A 285 12.61 -4.64 -1.95
N GLY A 286 11.55 -5.42 -1.72
CA GLY A 286 11.24 -6.67 -2.42
C GLY A 286 12.27 -7.80 -2.25
N LYS A 287 13.31 -7.61 -1.42
CA LYS A 287 14.44 -8.54 -1.31
C LYS A 287 14.19 -9.66 -0.31
N LYS A 288 13.29 -9.47 0.66
CA LYS A 288 13.05 -10.47 1.72
C LYS A 288 11.57 -10.78 1.85
N ILE A 289 11.29 -12.07 2.03
CA ILE A 289 9.97 -12.54 2.47
C ILE A 289 10.15 -13.19 3.83
N TYR A 290 9.44 -12.66 4.81
CA TYR A 290 9.21 -13.31 6.10
C TYR A 290 7.95 -14.16 5.98
N PHE A 291 7.97 -15.41 6.42
CA PHE A 291 6.81 -16.29 6.29
C PHE A 291 6.76 -17.32 7.41
N ALA A 292 5.55 -17.75 7.76
CA ALA A 292 5.33 -18.76 8.80
C ALA A 292 5.25 -20.16 8.22
N SER A 293 5.89 -21.14 8.87
CA SER A 293 5.88 -22.54 8.43
C SER A 293 6.10 -23.53 9.56
N ASN A 294 5.51 -24.73 9.47
CA ASN A 294 5.80 -25.87 10.37
C ASN A 294 6.84 -26.84 9.80
N ARG A 295 7.75 -26.33 8.97
CA ARG A 295 8.84 -27.14 8.39
C ARG A 295 9.78 -27.70 9.48
N PRO A 296 10.34 -28.91 9.28
CA PRO A 296 11.27 -29.50 10.24
C PRO A 296 12.50 -28.61 10.49
N GLY A 297 12.98 -28.60 11.74
CA GLY A 297 14.16 -27.84 12.16
C GLY A 297 13.85 -26.48 12.80
N GLY A 298 12.58 -26.13 12.98
CA GLY A 298 12.13 -25.03 13.83
C GLY A 298 12.18 -25.34 15.33
N TYR A 299 11.76 -24.37 16.13
CA TYR A 299 11.70 -24.40 17.59
C TYR A 299 10.37 -24.97 18.12
N GLY A 300 9.27 -24.79 17.38
CA GLY A 300 7.92 -25.11 17.84
C GLY A 300 6.99 -25.68 16.77
N GLY A 301 5.72 -25.27 16.84
CA GLY A 301 4.67 -25.67 15.91
C GLY A 301 4.85 -24.95 14.58
N MET A 302 4.29 -23.76 14.47
CA MET A 302 4.63 -22.80 13.42
C MET A 302 5.78 -21.91 13.86
N ASP A 303 6.74 -21.70 12.96
CA ASP A 303 7.90 -20.84 13.16
C ASP A 303 7.96 -19.80 12.04
N ILE A 304 8.51 -18.62 12.32
CA ILE A 304 8.79 -17.59 11.32
C ILE A 304 10.18 -17.81 10.71
N TYR A 305 10.21 -17.79 9.38
CA TYR A 305 11.41 -17.91 8.56
C TYR A 305 11.56 -16.68 7.66
N VAL A 306 12.76 -16.51 7.12
CA VAL A 306 13.06 -15.49 6.11
C VAL A 306 13.77 -16.16 4.94
N THR A 307 13.46 -15.71 3.72
CA THR A 307 14.23 -16.00 2.51
C THR A 307 14.60 -14.69 1.83
N GLU A 308 15.76 -14.67 1.17
CA GLU A 308 16.28 -13.51 0.46
C GLU A 308 16.34 -13.80 -1.04
N LYS A 309 15.93 -12.83 -1.84
CA LYS A 309 15.92 -12.93 -3.29
C LYS A 309 17.34 -12.86 -3.84
N LEU A 310 17.66 -13.80 -4.73
CA LEU A 310 18.97 -13.91 -5.37
C LEU A 310 19.05 -12.98 -6.61
N PRO A 311 20.25 -12.62 -7.08
CA PRO A 311 20.43 -11.77 -8.26
C PRO A 311 19.79 -12.31 -9.56
N ASN A 312 19.54 -13.62 -9.64
CA ASN A 312 18.86 -14.25 -10.78
C ASN A 312 17.33 -14.18 -10.69
N GLY A 313 16.77 -13.57 -9.64
CA GLY A 313 15.33 -13.44 -9.39
C GLY A 313 14.69 -14.62 -8.64
N ASP A 314 15.40 -15.74 -8.45
CA ASP A 314 14.94 -16.86 -7.61
C ASP A 314 15.04 -16.50 -6.11
N TRP A 315 14.31 -17.20 -5.25
CA TRP A 315 14.44 -17.05 -3.80
C TRP A 315 15.51 -18.00 -3.24
N GLY A 316 16.36 -17.46 -2.38
CA GLY A 316 17.52 -18.14 -1.80
C GLY A 316 17.16 -19.06 -0.64
N ASN A 317 18.19 -19.44 0.11
CA ASN A 317 18.04 -20.35 1.25
C ASN A 317 17.11 -19.74 2.31
N ILE A 318 16.34 -20.63 2.94
CA ILE A 318 15.46 -20.27 4.04
C ILE A 318 16.23 -20.32 5.36
N GLU A 319 16.09 -19.27 6.16
CA GLU A 319 16.66 -19.14 7.48
C GLU A 319 15.55 -18.99 8.53
N ASN A 320 15.66 -19.70 9.66
CA ASN A 320 14.81 -19.46 10.82
C ASN A 320 15.27 -18.17 11.51
N ILE A 321 14.35 -17.29 11.92
CA ILE A 321 14.73 -15.97 12.46
C ILE A 321 15.25 -16.01 13.90
N GLY A 322 15.27 -17.18 14.52
CA GLY A 322 15.94 -17.45 15.79
C GLY A 322 15.01 -17.48 17.01
N PRO A 323 15.56 -17.88 18.18
CA PRO A 323 14.80 -18.22 19.37
C PRO A 323 14.26 -17.03 20.16
N GLU A 324 14.66 -15.81 19.80
CA GLU A 324 14.09 -14.60 20.41
C GLU A 324 12.64 -14.39 19.97
N VAL A 325 12.32 -14.79 18.73
CA VAL A 325 10.95 -14.71 18.18
C VAL A 325 10.29 -16.09 18.20
N ASN A 326 10.95 -17.11 17.66
CA ASN A 326 10.39 -18.46 17.58
C ASN A 326 10.55 -19.21 18.90
N THR A 327 9.43 -19.71 19.41
CA THR A 327 9.34 -20.44 20.67
C THR A 327 8.97 -21.89 20.41
N LYS A 328 8.65 -22.65 21.46
CA LYS A 328 8.14 -24.02 21.31
C LYS A 328 6.65 -24.08 20.90
N TYR A 329 6.03 -22.92 20.71
CA TYR A 329 4.60 -22.74 20.42
C TYR A 329 4.41 -22.35 18.95
N ASP A 330 3.29 -21.73 18.59
CA ASP A 330 3.04 -21.26 17.23
C ASP A 330 3.32 -19.76 17.12
N GLU A 331 4.23 -19.41 16.23
CA GLU A 331 4.47 -18.06 15.74
C GLU A 331 4.05 -17.94 14.26
N ASP A 332 3.13 -17.02 13.97
CA ASP A 332 2.48 -16.88 12.67
C ASP A 332 2.21 -15.41 12.32
N ALA A 333 1.68 -15.15 11.13
CA ALA A 333 1.28 -13.84 10.61
C ALA A 333 2.36 -12.76 10.74
N PRO A 334 3.58 -12.98 10.21
CA PRO A 334 4.62 -11.96 10.25
C PRO A 334 4.24 -10.79 9.35
N PHE A 335 4.46 -9.57 9.86
CA PHE A 335 4.38 -8.31 9.14
C PHE A 335 5.67 -7.52 9.38
N ILE A 336 6.51 -7.38 8.35
CA ILE A 336 7.72 -6.55 8.42
C ILE A 336 7.36 -5.12 8.04
N HIS A 337 7.53 -4.19 8.98
CA HIS A 337 7.24 -2.78 8.76
C HIS A 337 8.18 -2.18 7.69
N PRO A 338 7.74 -1.15 6.92
CA PRO A 338 8.59 -0.50 5.93
C PRO A 338 9.91 0.10 6.42
N ASP A 339 10.11 0.25 7.73
CA ASP A 339 11.39 0.63 8.33
C ASP A 339 12.47 -0.48 8.28
N MET A 340 12.08 -1.69 7.86
CA MET A 340 12.88 -2.92 7.80
C MET A 340 13.48 -3.37 9.14
N LYS A 341 13.02 -2.80 10.26
CA LYS A 341 13.54 -3.01 11.60
C LYS A 341 12.50 -3.54 12.56
N THR A 342 11.22 -3.24 12.32
CA THR A 342 10.13 -3.62 13.21
C THR A 342 9.33 -4.76 12.60
N LEU A 343 9.30 -5.90 13.28
CA LEU A 343 8.47 -7.05 12.92
C LEU A 343 7.29 -7.13 13.89
N TYR A 344 6.09 -7.23 13.34
CA TYR A 344 4.91 -7.63 14.08
C TYR A 344 4.58 -9.08 13.73
N TYR A 345 4.10 -9.85 14.69
CA TYR A 345 3.71 -11.23 14.47
C TYR A 345 2.73 -11.68 15.54
N THR A 346 2.14 -12.86 15.37
CA THR A 346 1.20 -13.45 16.32
C THR A 346 1.83 -14.64 17.01
N SER A 347 1.59 -14.81 18.31
CA SER A 347 2.01 -16.01 19.05
C SER A 347 0.91 -16.48 19.99
N ASN A 348 0.80 -17.80 20.17
CA ASN A 348 0.01 -18.42 21.24
C ASN A 348 0.89 -18.86 22.44
N GLY A 349 2.13 -18.39 22.51
CA GLY A 349 3.10 -18.78 23.51
C GLY A 349 2.82 -18.28 24.94
N ILE A 350 3.75 -18.59 25.86
CA ILE A 350 3.60 -18.34 27.30
C ILE A 350 3.44 -16.86 27.66
N SER A 351 3.93 -15.94 26.83
CA SER A 351 3.85 -14.49 27.04
C SER A 351 2.53 -13.87 26.53
N SER A 352 1.62 -14.69 26.01
CA SER A 352 0.29 -14.26 25.55
C SER A 352 -0.65 -14.06 26.73
N MET A 353 -1.73 -13.32 26.51
CA MET A 353 -2.77 -13.06 27.50
C MET A 353 -4.00 -13.95 27.30
N GLY A 354 -4.10 -14.69 26.19
CA GLY A 354 -5.14 -15.72 26.04
C GLY A 354 -4.92 -16.65 24.88
N GLY A 355 -5.68 -16.45 23.80
CA GLY A 355 -5.56 -17.26 22.59
C GLY A 355 -4.24 -17.01 21.88
N ARG A 356 -4.33 -16.31 20.76
CA ARG A 356 -3.21 -15.70 20.03
C ARG A 356 -3.17 -14.21 20.30
N ASP A 357 -1.97 -13.70 20.47
CA ASP A 357 -1.70 -12.29 20.75
C ASP A 357 -0.74 -11.73 19.70
N ILE A 358 -0.88 -10.44 19.39
CA ILE A 358 0.03 -9.67 18.55
C ILE A 358 1.25 -9.24 19.37
N PHE A 359 2.44 -9.52 18.86
CA PHE A 359 3.73 -9.14 19.41
C PHE A 359 4.48 -8.22 18.43
N ARG A 360 5.35 -7.39 19.00
CA ARG A 360 6.28 -6.53 18.27
C ARG A 360 7.71 -6.86 18.65
N ALA A 361 8.57 -7.06 17.67
CA ALA A 361 10.00 -7.28 17.84
C ALA A 361 10.78 -6.23 17.04
N VAL A 362 11.81 -5.65 17.66
CA VAL A 362 12.66 -4.66 17.02
C VAL A 362 14.03 -5.25 16.75
N ARG A 363 14.57 -4.99 15.56
CA ARG A 363 15.92 -5.41 15.18
C ARG A 363 16.92 -4.30 15.47
N LYS A 364 17.91 -4.58 16.32
CA LYS A 364 19.03 -3.70 16.64
C LYS A 364 20.36 -4.39 16.41
N ALA A 365 21.28 -3.73 15.69
CA ALA A 365 22.59 -4.29 15.33
C ALA A 365 22.51 -5.71 14.71
N GLY A 366 21.50 -5.95 13.87
CA GLY A 366 21.31 -7.22 13.17
C GLY A 366 20.63 -8.32 13.97
N LYS A 367 20.28 -8.11 15.24
CA LYS A 367 19.60 -9.09 16.10
C LYS A 367 18.21 -8.61 16.50
N TRP A 368 17.26 -9.54 16.61
CA TRP A 368 15.97 -9.27 17.22
C TRP A 368 16.16 -9.09 18.72
N GLU A 369 15.59 -8.02 19.26
CA GLU A 369 15.42 -7.83 20.70
C GLU A 369 14.24 -8.68 21.19
N SER A 370 14.14 -8.86 22.51
CA SER A 370 13.04 -9.62 23.12
C SER A 370 11.68 -9.00 22.72
N PRO A 371 10.75 -9.78 22.14
CA PRO A 371 9.48 -9.27 21.68
C PRO A 371 8.59 -8.74 22.81
N GLU A 372 7.85 -7.68 22.53
CA GLU A 372 6.85 -7.12 23.43
C GLU A 372 5.44 -7.54 23.00
N ASN A 373 4.62 -7.94 23.97
CA ASN A 373 3.19 -8.14 23.74
C ASN A 373 2.54 -6.77 23.54
N MET A 374 1.73 -6.60 22.47
CA MET A 374 1.10 -5.31 22.17
C MET A 374 0.08 -4.85 23.21
N GLY A 375 -0.31 -5.74 24.14
CA GLY A 375 -1.07 -5.44 25.34
C GLY A 375 -2.54 -5.09 25.08
N TYR A 376 -3.29 -4.92 26.16
CA TYR A 376 -4.70 -4.56 26.09
C TYR A 376 -4.87 -3.06 25.76
N PRO A 377 -5.82 -2.65 24.88
CA PRO A 377 -6.90 -3.45 24.28
C PRO A 377 -6.63 -4.03 22.88
N ILE A 378 -5.39 -3.93 22.36
CA ILE A 378 -5.01 -4.55 21.08
C ILE A 378 -5.14 -6.06 21.20
N ASN A 379 -4.54 -6.64 22.24
CA ASN A 379 -4.70 -8.04 22.60
C ASN A 379 -5.77 -8.21 23.68
N THR A 380 -6.39 -9.38 23.68
CA THR A 380 -7.45 -9.82 24.55
C THR A 380 -7.25 -11.31 24.88
N PRO A 381 -8.06 -11.90 25.77
CA PRO A 381 -8.01 -13.34 26.00
C PRO A 381 -8.47 -14.22 24.82
N PHE A 382 -8.91 -13.60 23.73
CA PHE A 382 -9.38 -14.23 22.51
C PHE A 382 -8.22 -14.38 21.50
N ASP A 383 -8.51 -14.71 20.25
CA ASP A 383 -7.53 -14.79 19.17
C ASP A 383 -7.46 -13.44 18.45
N ASP A 384 -6.39 -12.69 18.73
CA ASP A 384 -6.05 -11.42 18.08
C ASP A 384 -4.89 -11.64 17.11
N ASN A 385 -5.17 -11.56 15.81
CA ASN A 385 -4.26 -12.02 14.76
C ASN A 385 -4.12 -11.06 13.58
N TYR A 386 -3.15 -11.38 12.72
CA TYR A 386 -2.98 -10.82 11.39
C TYR A 386 -2.89 -9.30 11.36
N PHE A 387 -1.84 -8.78 11.98
CA PHE A 387 -1.61 -7.36 12.15
C PHE A 387 -0.92 -6.73 10.93
N THR A 388 -1.37 -5.54 10.54
CA THR A 388 -0.67 -4.65 9.62
C THR A 388 -0.78 -3.21 10.13
N ILE A 389 0.15 -2.35 9.72
CA ILE A 389 0.21 -0.95 10.13
C ILE A 389 0.78 -0.10 8.99
N THR A 390 0.33 1.15 8.92
CA THR A 390 0.79 2.14 7.94
C THR A 390 2.27 2.48 8.07
N ALA A 391 2.88 2.98 6.99
CA ALA A 391 4.34 3.26 6.97
C ALA A 391 4.78 4.35 7.94
N ASP A 392 3.89 5.28 8.28
CA ASP A 392 4.11 6.30 9.31
C ASP A 392 3.93 5.75 10.73
N GLY A 393 3.44 4.51 10.87
CA GLY A 393 3.15 3.87 12.14
C GLY A 393 1.89 4.39 12.83
N SER A 394 1.04 5.19 12.16
CA SER A 394 -0.09 5.86 12.82
C SER A 394 -1.37 5.02 12.91
N LYS A 395 -1.63 4.11 11.96
CA LYS A 395 -2.89 3.36 11.90
C LYS A 395 -2.68 1.87 11.72
N GLY A 396 -3.19 1.10 12.69
CA GLY A 396 -3.14 -0.37 12.71
C GLY A 396 -4.43 -1.01 12.20
N PHE A 397 -4.32 -2.22 11.65
CA PHE A 397 -5.42 -3.10 11.30
C PHE A 397 -5.09 -4.53 11.72
N PHE A 398 -6.09 -5.26 12.18
CA PHE A 398 -5.94 -6.66 12.59
C PHE A 398 -7.30 -7.36 12.59
N SER A 399 -7.35 -8.67 12.76
CA SER A 399 -8.62 -9.39 12.96
C SER A 399 -8.69 -10.09 14.31
N SER A 400 -9.92 -10.25 14.81
CA SER A 400 -10.16 -10.80 16.14
C SER A 400 -11.52 -11.48 16.24
N ASP A 401 -11.60 -12.56 17.02
CA ASP A 401 -12.85 -13.22 17.44
C ASP A 401 -13.37 -12.70 18.80
N ARG A 402 -12.91 -11.51 19.22
CA ARG A 402 -13.40 -10.82 20.43
C ARG A 402 -14.92 -10.62 20.40
N GLN A 403 -15.50 -10.52 21.59
CA GLN A 403 -16.93 -10.28 21.77
C GLN A 403 -17.40 -8.97 21.10
N GLY A 404 -18.62 -8.99 20.56
CA GLY A 404 -19.24 -7.84 19.91
C GLY A 404 -18.98 -7.72 18.41
N GLY A 405 -18.29 -8.69 17.81
CA GLY A 405 -18.13 -8.87 16.36
C GLY A 405 -19.45 -9.04 15.58
N TYR A 406 -19.40 -8.91 14.25
CA TYR A 406 -20.52 -9.26 13.37
C TYR A 406 -20.49 -10.73 12.96
N GLY A 407 -19.30 -11.32 12.82
CA GLY A 407 -19.09 -12.71 12.39
C GLY A 407 -18.25 -13.54 13.37
N GLY A 408 -17.62 -14.60 12.87
CA GLY A 408 -16.73 -15.45 13.68
C GLY A 408 -15.40 -14.77 14.02
N GLN A 409 -14.85 -14.00 13.07
CA GLN A 409 -13.81 -13.00 13.27
C GLN A 409 -14.20 -11.77 12.46
N ASP A 410 -13.76 -10.61 12.93
CA ASP A 410 -13.96 -9.33 12.29
C ASP A 410 -12.64 -8.57 12.18
N ILE A 411 -12.56 -7.66 11.22
CA ILE A 411 -11.46 -6.71 11.06
C ILE A 411 -11.68 -5.50 11.97
N TYR A 412 -10.64 -5.11 12.69
CA TYR A 412 -10.58 -3.95 13.57
C TYR A 412 -9.44 -3.01 13.12
N THR A 413 -9.59 -1.73 13.44
CA THR A 413 -8.59 -0.68 13.21
C THR A 413 -8.46 0.19 14.45
N PHE A 414 -7.32 0.86 14.59
CA PHE A 414 -7.05 1.79 15.67
C PHE A 414 -5.93 2.75 15.29
N ASP A 415 -5.90 3.90 15.96
CA ASP A 415 -4.80 4.84 15.87
C ASP A 415 -3.75 4.52 16.94
N MET A 416 -2.48 4.48 16.54
CA MET A 416 -1.36 4.22 17.44
C MET A 416 -1.04 5.45 18.28
N PRO A 417 -0.68 5.28 19.56
CA PRO A 417 -0.22 6.39 20.39
C PRO A 417 0.99 7.09 19.75
N GLU A 418 1.08 8.41 19.89
CA GLU A 418 2.07 9.25 19.21
C GLU A 418 3.51 8.76 19.38
N GLN A 419 3.86 8.25 20.56
CA GLN A 419 5.19 7.70 20.87
C GLN A 419 5.59 6.48 20.03
N TYR A 420 4.63 5.81 19.40
CA TYR A 420 4.83 4.69 18.48
C TYR A 420 4.50 5.05 17.03
N ALA A 421 3.75 6.14 16.82
CA ALA A 421 3.55 6.75 15.52
C ALA A 421 4.76 7.61 15.14
N ASN A 422 4.77 8.13 13.91
CA ASN A 422 5.80 9.03 13.38
C ASN A 422 7.15 8.38 13.07
N ILE A 423 7.11 7.25 12.37
CA ILE A 423 8.32 6.58 11.89
C ILE A 423 8.95 7.44 10.78
N PRO A 424 10.25 7.82 10.89
CA PRO A 424 10.83 8.90 10.09
C PRO A 424 11.17 8.50 8.65
N LEU A 425 10.20 7.99 7.89
CA LEU A 425 10.33 7.61 6.48
C LEU A 425 9.84 8.74 5.57
N THR A 426 10.37 8.81 4.35
CA THR A 426 9.80 9.64 3.30
C THR A 426 9.06 8.74 2.32
N MET A 427 7.76 8.96 2.13
CA MET A 427 6.95 8.30 1.11
C MET A 427 6.83 9.20 -0.11
N LEU A 428 7.53 8.87 -1.18
CA LEU A 428 7.45 9.54 -2.46
C LEU A 428 6.34 8.91 -3.30
N LYS A 429 5.27 9.67 -3.53
CA LYS A 429 4.17 9.33 -4.43
C LYS A 429 4.34 10.14 -5.71
N GLY A 430 4.29 9.48 -6.86
CA GLY A 430 4.48 10.21 -8.11
C GLY A 430 3.74 9.63 -9.29
N LYS A 431 3.80 10.38 -10.39
CA LYS A 431 3.17 10.04 -11.66
C LYS A 431 4.08 10.37 -12.82
N ILE A 432 4.26 9.45 -13.75
CA ILE A 432 5.08 9.61 -14.95
C ILE A 432 4.17 9.60 -16.18
N THR A 433 4.26 10.66 -16.97
CA THR A 433 3.47 10.88 -18.18
C THR A 433 4.35 11.34 -19.34
N ALA A 434 3.87 11.16 -20.56
CA ALA A 434 4.57 11.48 -21.79
C ALA A 434 3.67 12.17 -22.82
N GLY A 435 4.29 13.01 -23.62
CA GLY A 435 3.68 13.73 -24.73
C GLY A 435 2.82 14.92 -24.29
N PRO A 436 2.31 15.69 -25.26
CA PRO A 436 1.50 16.88 -24.99
C PRO A 436 0.18 16.55 -24.26
N ASP A 437 -0.37 15.37 -24.51
CA ASP A 437 -1.62 14.88 -23.90
C ASP A 437 -1.41 14.25 -22.52
N LYS A 438 -0.17 14.27 -21.98
CA LYS A 438 0.23 13.74 -20.66
C LYS A 438 -0.29 12.34 -20.38
N GLN A 439 -0.11 11.44 -21.35
CA GLN A 439 -0.55 10.06 -21.22
C GLN A 439 0.47 9.23 -20.43
N PRO A 440 0.03 8.24 -19.63
CA PRO A 440 0.92 7.28 -18.99
C PRO A 440 1.86 6.61 -19.99
N VAL A 441 3.09 6.32 -19.55
CA VAL A 441 4.11 5.66 -20.38
C VAL A 441 4.74 4.51 -19.62
N SER A 442 4.86 3.36 -20.28
CA SER A 442 5.55 2.18 -19.75
C SER A 442 6.96 2.57 -19.29
N THR A 443 7.24 2.40 -17.99
CA THR A 443 8.43 2.94 -17.35
C THR A 443 8.98 1.95 -16.34
N LYS A 444 10.32 1.91 -16.22
CA LYS A 444 11.02 1.25 -15.12
C LYS A 444 11.79 2.24 -14.28
N ILE A 445 11.80 2.03 -12.97
CA ILE A 445 12.58 2.85 -12.04
C ILE A 445 13.64 1.97 -11.36
N LYS A 446 14.89 2.45 -11.36
CA LYS A 446 15.98 1.88 -10.56
C LYS A 446 16.42 2.92 -9.55
N LEU A 447 16.40 2.59 -8.26
CA LEU A 447 16.87 3.48 -7.20
C LEU A 447 18.26 3.05 -6.76
N VAL A 448 19.15 4.01 -6.62
CA VAL A 448 20.53 3.79 -6.17
C VAL A 448 20.78 4.62 -4.93
N ASP A 449 21.25 3.97 -3.87
CA ASP A 449 21.78 4.63 -2.67
C ASP A 449 23.19 5.13 -2.99
N ASN A 450 23.37 6.46 -2.99
CA ASN A 450 24.63 7.09 -3.38
C ASN A 450 25.71 6.99 -2.31
N ASP A 451 25.37 6.71 -1.04
CA ASP A 451 26.34 6.65 0.05
C ASP A 451 27.21 5.40 -0.04
N ASN A 452 26.62 4.28 -0.47
CA ASN A 452 27.29 2.99 -0.61
C ASN A 452 27.36 2.48 -2.06
N ASN A 453 26.78 3.23 -3.01
CA ASN A 453 26.69 2.86 -4.43
C ASN A 453 26.05 1.49 -4.65
N THR A 454 24.97 1.21 -3.91
CA THR A 454 24.19 -0.05 -3.99
C THR A 454 22.84 0.17 -4.63
N LYS A 455 22.35 -0.87 -5.31
CA LYS A 455 21.02 -0.85 -5.92
C LYS A 455 19.95 -1.19 -4.90
N VAL A 456 18.88 -0.41 -4.92
CA VAL A 456 17.60 -0.79 -4.32
C VAL A 456 16.81 -1.49 -5.41
N ASP A 457 16.94 -2.83 -5.43
CA ASP A 457 16.58 -3.66 -6.59
C ASP A 457 15.08 -3.71 -6.92
N TYR A 458 14.22 -3.26 -6.03
CA TYR A 458 12.77 -3.23 -6.26
C TYR A 458 12.20 -1.89 -5.81
N VAL A 459 12.35 -0.92 -6.69
CA VAL A 459 11.38 0.17 -6.80
C VAL A 459 10.23 -0.38 -7.60
N TYR A 460 9.02 -0.12 -7.15
CA TYR A 460 7.84 -0.51 -7.91
C TYR A 460 7.79 0.29 -9.21
N ASP A 461 7.75 -0.42 -10.34
CA ASP A 461 7.59 0.19 -11.65
C ASP A 461 6.25 0.94 -11.66
N PRO A 462 6.20 2.16 -12.25
CA PRO A 462 4.96 2.89 -12.38
C PRO A 462 3.88 2.03 -13.04
N ASP A 463 2.65 2.13 -12.53
CA ASP A 463 1.51 1.46 -13.14
C ASP A 463 1.41 1.88 -14.62
N PRO A 464 1.38 0.93 -15.57
CA PRO A 464 1.42 1.26 -16.99
C PRO A 464 0.16 1.98 -17.49
N ASN A 465 -0.96 1.89 -16.77
CA ASN A 465 -2.24 2.48 -17.15
C ASN A 465 -2.48 3.84 -16.49
N THR A 466 -1.90 4.10 -15.32
CA THR A 466 -2.05 5.39 -14.63
C THR A 466 -0.76 6.21 -14.63
N GLY A 467 0.40 5.57 -14.73
CA GLY A 467 1.73 6.18 -14.58
C GLY A 467 2.13 6.39 -13.13
N ASN A 468 1.32 5.94 -12.17
CA ASN A 468 1.52 6.20 -10.74
C ASN A 468 2.59 5.27 -10.14
N TYR A 469 3.40 5.77 -9.20
CA TYR A 469 4.40 5.00 -8.48
C TYR A 469 4.54 5.46 -7.02
N LEU A 470 5.01 4.56 -6.15
CA LEU A 470 5.28 4.83 -4.74
C LEU A 470 6.66 4.29 -4.35
N ILE A 471 7.44 5.10 -3.64
CA ILE A 471 8.76 4.75 -3.10
C ILE A 471 8.83 5.15 -1.64
N ILE A 472 9.33 4.26 -0.77
CA ILE A 472 9.57 4.58 0.64
C ILE A 472 11.08 4.68 0.86
N LEU A 473 11.53 5.83 1.36
CA LEU A 473 12.93 6.20 1.50
C LEU A 473 13.29 6.45 2.98
N PRO A 474 14.29 5.74 3.53
CA PRO A 474 14.89 6.08 4.80
C PRO A 474 15.49 7.50 4.85
N PRO A 475 15.58 8.12 6.04
CA PRO A 475 16.07 9.48 6.19
C PRO A 475 17.61 9.56 6.14
N GLY A 476 18.12 10.76 5.88
CA GLY A 476 19.55 11.05 5.94
C GLY A 476 20.39 10.43 4.82
N LYS A 477 19.76 10.13 3.68
CA LYS A 477 20.37 9.43 2.55
C LYS A 477 20.17 10.18 1.26
N ASN A 478 21.14 10.02 0.36
CA ASN A 478 21.09 10.60 -0.98
C ASN A 478 20.83 9.49 -2.02
N TYR A 479 19.83 9.68 -2.86
CA TYR A 479 19.37 8.69 -3.82
C TYR A 479 19.41 9.21 -5.26
N ASP A 480 19.73 8.32 -6.19
CA ASP A 480 19.53 8.51 -7.62
C ASP A 480 18.39 7.62 -8.12
N LEU A 481 17.36 8.23 -8.71
CA LEU A 481 16.29 7.56 -9.42
C LEU A 481 16.64 7.53 -10.91
N ILE A 482 17.00 6.37 -11.42
CA ILE A 482 17.29 6.14 -12.83
C ILE A 482 16.00 5.64 -13.47
N ILE A 483 15.47 6.40 -14.43
CA ILE A 483 14.15 6.18 -15.01
C ILE A 483 14.32 5.82 -16.49
N GLU A 484 13.71 4.70 -16.88
CA GLU A 484 13.74 4.12 -18.23
C GLU A 484 12.31 4.08 -18.77
N SER A 485 11.91 5.07 -19.56
CA SER A 485 10.56 5.15 -20.18
C SER A 485 10.60 4.77 -21.66
N GLU A 486 9.61 4.01 -22.12
CA GLU A 486 9.50 3.58 -23.51
C GLU A 486 9.51 4.78 -24.48
N GLY A 487 10.42 4.76 -25.47
CA GLY A 487 10.57 5.83 -26.45
C GLY A 487 11.46 7.01 -26.02
N TYR A 488 12.04 6.97 -24.81
CA TYR A 488 12.90 8.02 -24.25
C TYR A 488 14.30 7.45 -23.90
N LEU A 489 15.32 8.29 -23.90
CA LEU A 489 16.62 7.93 -23.32
C LEU A 489 16.52 7.89 -21.79
N PRO A 490 17.19 6.95 -21.11
CA PRO A 490 17.20 6.88 -19.66
C PRO A 490 17.72 8.18 -19.04
N TYR A 491 17.14 8.62 -17.93
CA TYR A 491 17.54 9.84 -17.23
C TYR A 491 17.62 9.59 -15.73
N THR A 492 18.40 10.41 -15.02
CA THR A 492 18.60 10.25 -13.58
C THR A 492 18.16 11.49 -12.85
N LEU A 493 17.29 11.32 -11.85
CA LEU A 493 16.88 12.36 -10.91
C LEU A 493 17.56 12.11 -9.57
N ASN A 494 18.25 13.12 -9.03
CA ASN A 494 18.79 13.04 -7.69
C ASN A 494 17.77 13.54 -6.66
N ILE A 495 17.61 12.78 -5.57
CA ILE A 495 16.76 13.14 -4.43
C ILE A 495 17.59 12.99 -3.16
N ASN A 496 17.72 14.08 -2.41
CA ASN A 496 18.37 14.07 -1.11
C ASN A 496 17.29 14.05 0.00
N ILE A 497 17.29 13.01 0.83
CA ILE A 497 16.38 12.91 1.96
C ILE A 497 17.11 13.42 3.21
N PRO A 498 16.67 14.54 3.82
CA PRO A 498 17.32 15.07 5.00
C PRO A 498 17.24 14.09 6.17
N ASN A 499 18.09 14.32 7.18
CA ASN A 499 17.82 13.73 8.49
C ASN A 499 16.51 14.31 9.01
N GLN A 500 15.54 13.44 9.29
CA GLN A 500 14.22 13.81 9.80
C GLN A 500 13.87 12.92 10.99
N THR A 501 13.07 13.46 11.89
CA THR A 501 12.52 12.75 13.05
C THR A 501 11.04 12.46 12.89
N TYR A 502 10.48 12.74 11.71
CA TYR A 502 9.07 12.60 11.41
C TYR A 502 8.84 11.98 10.03
N PHE A 503 7.65 11.43 9.81
CA PHE A 503 7.20 10.90 8.53
C PHE A 503 6.89 12.03 7.56
N TYR A 504 7.26 11.86 6.29
CA TYR A 504 7.04 12.88 5.27
C TYR A 504 6.48 12.28 3.99
N GLU A 505 5.50 12.96 3.38
CA GLU A 505 4.99 12.61 2.06
C GLU A 505 5.52 13.60 1.01
N LEU A 506 6.16 13.07 -0.03
CA LEU A 506 6.66 13.83 -1.17
C LEU A 506 5.80 13.52 -2.40
N TYR A 507 5.40 14.55 -3.14
CA TYR A 507 4.65 14.40 -4.38
C TYR A 507 5.50 14.79 -5.58
N GLN A 508 5.61 13.91 -6.58
CA GLN A 508 6.42 14.15 -7.78
C GLN A 508 5.69 13.81 -9.08
N LYS A 509 5.51 14.81 -9.96
CA LYS A 509 4.98 14.61 -11.32
C LYS A 509 6.13 14.71 -12.30
N ILE A 510 6.30 13.71 -13.15
CA ILE A 510 7.28 13.72 -14.23
C ILE A 510 6.53 13.74 -15.57
N ASN A 511 6.85 14.72 -16.40
CA ASN A 511 6.36 14.82 -17.76
C ASN A 511 7.52 14.74 -18.76
N LEU A 512 7.37 13.88 -19.76
CA LEU A 512 8.35 13.65 -20.81
C LEU A 512 7.84 14.17 -22.15
N ASN A 513 8.62 15.01 -22.82
CA ASN A 513 8.29 15.51 -24.15
C ASN A 513 9.40 15.20 -25.13
N LEU A 514 9.08 14.59 -26.28
CA LEU A 514 10.04 14.47 -27.38
C LEU A 514 10.14 15.80 -28.12
N ILE A 515 11.37 16.24 -28.36
CA ILE A 515 11.65 17.40 -29.20
C ILE A 515 11.85 16.91 -30.62
N LYS A 516 10.95 17.32 -31.51
CA LYS A 516 10.99 16.97 -32.92
C LYS A 516 11.33 18.18 -33.78
N GLN A 517 12.23 17.97 -34.73
CA GLN A 517 12.40 18.88 -35.86
C GLN A 517 12.00 18.11 -37.10
N PHE A 518 10.93 18.56 -37.76
CA PHE A 518 10.24 17.77 -38.79
C PHE A 518 9.80 16.40 -38.25
N ASP A 519 10.16 15.32 -38.94
CA ASP A 519 9.86 13.93 -38.55
C ASP A 519 10.99 13.28 -37.74
N VAL A 520 12.01 14.05 -37.33
CA VAL A 520 13.19 13.53 -36.62
C VAL A 520 13.15 13.96 -35.15
N VAL A 521 13.29 13.00 -34.25
CA VAL A 521 13.49 13.27 -32.82
C VAL A 521 14.92 13.77 -32.61
N VAL A 522 15.06 14.98 -32.07
CA VAL A 522 16.36 15.64 -31.85
C VAL A 522 16.68 15.83 -30.37
N GLY A 523 15.77 15.44 -29.48
CA GLY A 523 15.98 15.52 -28.03
C GLY A 523 14.75 15.08 -27.25
N GLN A 524 14.85 15.18 -25.92
CA GLN A 524 13.73 15.09 -25.00
C GLN A 524 13.82 16.17 -23.93
N GLU A 525 12.69 16.58 -23.41
CA GLU A 525 12.57 17.36 -22.19
C GLU A 525 12.04 16.46 -21.07
N VAL A 526 12.67 16.58 -19.90
CA VAL A 526 12.20 15.99 -18.64
C VAL A 526 11.78 17.15 -17.75
N SER A 527 10.48 17.24 -17.44
CA SER A 527 9.93 18.19 -16.49
C SER A 527 9.53 17.45 -15.22
N VAL A 528 10.01 17.92 -14.07
CA VAL A 528 9.71 17.38 -12.75
C VAL A 528 9.05 18.48 -11.93
N ASN A 529 7.80 18.28 -11.55
CA ASN A 529 7.13 19.13 -10.58
C ASN A 529 7.23 18.40 -9.24
N ASN A 530 7.82 19.05 -8.23
CA ASN A 530 8.08 18.43 -6.94
C ASN A 530 7.70 19.37 -5.80
N ALA A 531 7.23 18.80 -4.69
CA ALA A 531 7.16 19.52 -3.42
C ALA A 531 8.54 19.43 -2.74
N PHE A 532 9.41 20.43 -2.89
CA PHE A 532 10.76 20.35 -2.32
C PHE A 532 10.77 20.39 -0.79
N PHE A 533 11.81 19.79 -0.22
CA PHE A 533 12.30 20.18 1.10
C PHE A 533 12.90 21.59 0.98
N ASP A 534 12.35 22.59 1.67
CA ASP A 534 12.98 23.91 1.79
C ASP A 534 14.30 23.77 2.58
N THR A 535 15.36 23.46 1.85
CA THR A 535 16.71 23.22 2.38
C THR A 535 17.60 24.44 2.22
N GLY A 536 17.04 25.56 1.74
CA GLY A 536 17.78 26.75 1.31
C GLY A 536 17.77 27.92 2.30
N GLN A 537 16.91 27.93 3.32
CA GLN A 537 16.89 29.02 4.29
C GLN A 537 17.59 28.63 5.59
N GLY A 538 18.75 29.25 5.84
CA GLY A 538 19.34 29.34 7.18
C GLY A 538 18.52 30.23 8.14
N GLY A 539 17.20 30.20 8.05
CA GLY A 539 16.27 31.05 8.78
C GLY A 539 14.95 30.32 8.99
N GLN A 540 14.60 30.15 10.27
CA GLN A 540 13.29 29.80 10.82
C GLN A 540 12.41 28.83 10.01
N TYR A 541 12.31 27.61 10.55
CA TYR A 541 11.19 26.71 10.36
C TYR A 541 9.86 27.47 10.23
N SER A 542 9.04 27.05 9.27
CA SER A 542 7.73 27.66 8.99
C SER A 542 6.91 27.79 10.29
N PRO A 543 6.16 28.91 10.49
CA PRO A 543 5.19 29.03 11.58
C PRO A 543 4.23 27.84 11.68
N ARG A 544 3.98 27.13 10.58
CA ARG A 544 3.20 25.88 10.51
C ARG A 544 3.85 24.75 11.31
N GLN A 545 5.16 24.55 11.14
CA GLN A 545 5.95 23.54 11.85
C GLN A 545 6.20 23.91 13.32
N THR A 546 6.20 25.20 13.65
CA THR A 546 6.37 25.67 15.04
C THR A 546 5.06 25.62 15.83
N ASN A 547 3.91 25.88 15.19
CA ASN A 547 2.61 25.82 15.84
C ASN A 547 2.13 24.36 16.04
N GLU A 548 2.42 23.46 15.10
CA GLU A 548 2.17 22.01 15.28
C GLU A 548 3.02 21.42 16.42
N ALA A 549 4.25 21.90 16.61
CA ALA A 549 5.10 21.50 17.73
C ALA A 549 4.74 22.19 19.07
N MET A 550 4.22 23.42 19.06
CA MET A 550 3.83 24.16 20.28
C MET A 550 2.45 23.77 20.82
N LEU A 551 1.59 23.14 20.01
CA LEU A 551 0.27 22.63 20.44
C LEU A 551 0.36 21.37 21.33
N ILE A 552 1.55 20.80 21.49
CA ILE A 552 1.81 19.61 22.31
C ILE A 552 2.41 19.99 23.69
N GLU A 553 2.82 21.25 23.89
CA GLU A 553 3.60 21.62 25.09
C GLU A 553 2.79 22.29 26.22
N ASN A 554 1.53 22.67 26.01
CA ASN A 554 0.67 23.20 27.07
C ASN A 554 -0.60 22.35 27.22
N ASP A 555 -0.63 21.57 28.30
CA ASP A 555 -1.79 20.79 28.74
C ASP A 555 -3.09 21.60 28.64
N SER A 556 -4.06 20.98 27.94
CA SER A 556 -5.46 21.37 27.75
C SER A 556 -5.73 22.61 26.88
N ILE A 557 -6.01 22.36 25.60
CA ILE A 557 -6.89 23.24 24.79
C ILE A 557 -7.95 22.36 24.15
N ASP A 558 -9.21 22.63 24.51
CA ASP A 558 -10.39 22.01 23.92
C ASP A 558 -10.58 22.52 22.48
N VAL A 559 -10.61 21.60 21.53
CA VAL A 559 -10.77 21.87 20.08
C VAL A 559 -12.06 22.66 19.80
N TYR A 560 -13.05 22.60 20.69
CA TYR A 560 -14.30 23.36 20.57
C TYR A 560 -14.14 24.86 20.88
N ASP A 561 -13.24 25.28 21.77
CA ASP A 561 -13.00 26.71 22.07
C ASP A 561 -12.24 27.42 20.93
N MET A 562 -11.42 26.68 20.18
CA MET A 562 -10.78 27.17 18.95
C MET A 562 -11.80 27.42 17.83
N LEU A 563 -12.83 26.58 17.74
CA LEU A 563 -13.90 26.70 16.76
C LEU A 563 -14.73 27.98 16.98
N ASP A 564 -15.08 28.28 18.23
CA ASP A 564 -15.84 29.47 18.60
C ASP A 564 -15.03 30.77 18.41
N ALA A 565 -13.72 30.74 18.66
CA ALA A 565 -12.83 31.87 18.40
C ALA A 565 -12.67 32.17 16.89
N MET A 566 -12.61 31.13 16.04
CA MET A 566 -12.47 31.27 14.58
C MET A 566 -13.77 31.72 13.90
N ILE A 567 -14.94 31.31 14.43
CA ILE A 567 -16.24 31.83 13.98
C ILE A 567 -16.39 33.32 14.32
N ALA A 568 -15.80 33.76 15.44
CA ALA A 568 -15.87 35.16 15.87
C ALA A 568 -14.97 36.13 15.07
N THR A 569 -13.97 35.63 14.33
CA THR A 569 -13.00 36.48 13.61
C THR A 569 -13.27 36.62 12.11
N GLU A 570 -14.29 35.94 11.56
CA GLU A 570 -14.62 35.91 10.12
C GLU A 570 -13.41 35.54 9.21
N ASP A 571 -12.39 34.84 9.75
CA ASP A 571 -11.16 34.49 9.04
C ASP A 571 -11.38 33.25 8.17
N THR A 572 -11.77 33.51 6.92
CA THR A 572 -12.05 32.47 5.91
C THR A 572 -10.83 31.68 5.50
N THR A 573 -9.61 32.20 5.69
CA THR A 573 -8.36 31.48 5.37
C THR A 573 -8.07 30.40 6.40
N ALA A 574 -8.24 30.73 7.69
CA ALA A 574 -8.12 29.75 8.77
C ALA A 574 -9.24 28.70 8.72
N PHE A 575 -10.47 29.11 8.38
CA PHE A 575 -11.60 28.19 8.18
C PHE A 575 -11.38 27.25 6.99
N ASN A 576 -10.91 27.76 5.84
CA ASN A 576 -10.63 26.93 4.66
C ASN A 576 -9.47 25.95 4.91
N TYR A 577 -8.45 26.36 5.65
CA TYR A 577 -7.33 25.50 6.05
C TYR A 577 -7.80 24.35 6.97
N LEU A 578 -8.72 24.63 7.90
CA LEU A 578 -9.35 23.62 8.75
C LEU A 578 -10.26 22.68 7.94
N MET A 579 -10.98 23.21 6.95
CA MET A 579 -11.82 22.41 6.05
C MET A 579 -11.01 21.55 5.08
N GLU A 580 -9.84 22.01 4.61
CA GLU A 580 -8.89 21.21 3.82
C GLU A 580 -8.29 20.06 4.64
N LEU A 581 -7.94 20.30 5.90
CA LEU A 581 -7.49 19.26 6.84
C LEU A 581 -8.56 18.21 7.13
N MET A 582 -9.84 18.56 7.00
CA MET A 582 -10.97 17.64 7.17
C MET A 582 -11.36 16.88 5.88
N TYR A 583 -10.80 17.24 4.71
CA TYR A 583 -11.20 16.67 3.41
C TYR A 583 -10.07 16.07 2.55
N SER A 584 -8.84 15.92 3.03
CA SER A 584 -7.78 15.30 2.21
C SER A 584 -7.84 13.76 2.20
N VAL A 585 -7.89 13.24 0.97
CA VAL A 585 -8.14 11.85 0.56
C VAL A 585 -6.83 11.07 0.32
N ASN A 586 -6.89 9.75 0.40
CA ASN A 586 -5.78 8.80 0.26
C ASN A 586 -5.50 8.39 -1.22
N PRO A 587 -4.27 8.07 -1.65
CA PRO A 587 -3.39 9.12 -2.15
C PRO A 587 -2.52 8.68 -3.36
N ILE A 588 -2.98 7.79 -4.25
CA ILE A 588 -2.24 7.56 -5.51
C ILE A 588 -3.16 7.74 -6.73
N ASP A 589 -4.32 7.08 -6.73
CA ASP A 589 -5.29 7.22 -7.83
C ASP A 589 -6.22 8.44 -7.65
N ASP A 590 -6.37 8.94 -6.42
CA ASP A 590 -7.09 10.17 -6.06
C ASP A 590 -6.16 11.39 -5.83
N VAL A 591 -4.85 11.28 -6.07
CA VAL A 591 -4.02 12.50 -6.10
C VAL A 591 -4.51 13.30 -7.29
N ASP A 592 -5.24 14.38 -7.01
CA ASP A 592 -5.53 15.36 -8.02
C ASP A 592 -4.22 16.08 -8.39
N PHE A 593 -3.52 15.49 -9.36
CA PHE A 593 -2.33 16.06 -9.95
C PHE A 593 -2.64 17.34 -10.77
N SER A 594 -3.90 17.80 -10.82
CA SER A 594 -4.31 19.05 -11.46
C SER A 594 -4.56 20.20 -10.49
N GLU A 595 -4.86 19.96 -9.21
CA GLU A 595 -5.19 21.01 -8.22
C GLU A 595 -3.99 21.50 -7.36
N ASN A 596 -3.01 20.63 -7.06
CA ASN A 596 -1.81 21.03 -6.30
C ASN A 596 -0.72 21.64 -7.19
N THR A 597 -0.97 22.79 -7.84
CA THR A 597 0.03 23.45 -8.71
C THR A 597 0.71 24.67 -8.11
N ASP A 598 0.09 25.34 -7.14
CA ASP A 598 0.55 26.66 -6.70
C ASP A 598 1.76 26.60 -5.74
N ASP A 599 1.91 25.49 -5.00
CA ASP A 599 3.04 25.27 -4.06
C ASP A 599 4.13 24.31 -4.58
N MET A 600 3.92 23.67 -5.74
CA MET A 600 4.92 22.78 -6.33
C MET A 600 5.94 23.58 -7.14
N GLU A 601 7.21 23.50 -6.79
CA GLU A 601 8.26 24.05 -7.63
C GLU A 601 8.52 23.13 -8.83
N ILE A 602 8.84 23.74 -9.96
CA ILE A 602 9.07 23.05 -11.23
C ILE A 602 10.57 23.09 -11.53
N ALA A 603 11.14 21.92 -11.78
CA ALA A 603 12.47 21.75 -12.35
C ALA A 603 12.33 21.09 -13.72
N SER A 604 12.81 21.74 -14.78
CA SER A 604 12.83 21.14 -16.12
C SER A 604 14.23 21.10 -16.70
N ARG A 605 14.51 20.08 -17.50
CA ARG A 605 15.78 20.00 -18.24
C ARG A 605 15.55 19.41 -19.61
N THR A 606 16.07 20.11 -20.59
CA THR A 606 16.08 19.69 -21.99
C THR A 606 17.41 19.02 -22.34
N TYR A 607 17.34 17.85 -22.96
CA TYR A 607 18.47 17.07 -23.44
C TYR A 607 18.37 16.93 -24.97
N TYR A 608 19.39 17.36 -25.71
CA TYR A 608 19.44 17.20 -27.17
C TYR A 608 20.36 16.02 -27.54
N TYR A 609 20.02 15.29 -28.61
CA TYR A 609 20.71 14.05 -29.02
C TYR A 609 21.71 14.23 -30.16
N ASP A 610 21.98 15.45 -30.59
CA ASP A 610 22.80 15.70 -31.78
C ASP A 610 24.31 15.72 -31.48
N GLU A 611 25.12 15.61 -32.53
CA GLU A 611 26.60 15.60 -32.48
C GLU A 611 27.23 16.91 -31.98
N SER A 612 26.45 17.97 -31.78
CA SER A 612 26.89 19.30 -31.37
C SER A 612 26.60 19.61 -29.89
N ASP A 613 25.79 18.79 -29.22
CA ASP A 613 25.53 18.89 -27.80
C ASP A 613 26.50 18.01 -27.00
N THR A 614 27.11 18.56 -25.95
CA THR A 614 28.05 17.83 -25.09
C THR A 614 27.36 16.84 -24.14
N THR A 615 26.03 16.78 -24.22
CA THR A 615 25.15 16.02 -23.33
C THR A 615 25.13 14.56 -23.74
N THR A 616 26.25 13.87 -23.50
CA THR A 616 26.37 12.44 -23.76
C THR A 616 25.78 11.63 -22.62
N LEU A 617 25.31 10.42 -22.92
CA LEU A 617 25.07 9.40 -21.89
C LEU A 617 26.31 9.28 -21.00
N LYS A 618 26.07 9.23 -19.69
CA LYS A 618 27.07 8.98 -18.67
C LYS A 618 26.95 7.54 -18.24
N SER A 619 28.09 6.85 -18.17
CA SER A 619 28.14 5.52 -17.58
C SER A 619 28.40 5.62 -16.09
N ARG A 620 27.69 4.81 -15.31
CA ARG A 620 27.92 4.60 -13.88
C ARG A 620 27.98 3.11 -13.63
N VAL A 621 28.98 2.66 -12.87
CA VAL A 621 29.05 1.27 -12.41
C VAL A 621 28.39 1.18 -11.04
N VAL A 622 27.32 0.39 -10.93
CA VAL A 622 26.61 0.12 -9.68
C VAL A 622 26.54 -1.39 -9.52
N GLU A 623 27.15 -1.91 -8.45
CA GLU A 623 27.22 -3.36 -8.16
C GLU A 623 27.73 -4.23 -9.34
N GLY A 624 28.66 -3.70 -10.13
CA GLY A 624 29.23 -4.41 -11.28
C GLY A 624 28.39 -4.30 -12.57
N GLU A 625 27.20 -3.73 -12.52
CA GLU A 625 26.41 -3.38 -13.71
C GLU A 625 26.77 -1.98 -14.18
N THR A 626 26.99 -1.81 -15.49
CA THR A 626 27.17 -0.48 -16.09
C THR A 626 25.82 0.07 -16.53
N ILE A 627 25.38 1.14 -15.89
CA ILE A 627 24.15 1.88 -16.20
C ILE A 627 24.51 3.09 -17.06
N TYR A 628 23.76 3.32 -18.14
CA TYR A 628 23.89 4.50 -18.99
C TYR A 628 22.66 5.37 -18.85
N SER A 629 22.84 6.65 -18.50
CA SER A 629 21.74 7.62 -18.43
C SER A 629 22.19 9.01 -18.87
N LEU A 630 21.22 9.86 -19.20
CA LEU A 630 21.44 11.29 -19.36
C LEU A 630 22.00 11.88 -18.05
N PRO A 631 22.79 12.98 -18.12
CA PRO A 631 23.41 13.56 -16.94
C PRO A 631 22.41 13.81 -15.81
N THR A 632 22.77 13.43 -14.59
CA THR A 632 21.91 13.56 -13.41
C THR A 632 21.34 14.98 -13.29
N MET A 633 20.03 15.05 -13.08
CA MET A 633 19.31 16.27 -12.73
C MET A 633 19.21 16.33 -11.20
N TYR A 634 19.91 17.29 -10.60
CA TYR A 634 19.73 17.63 -9.19
C TYR A 634 18.49 18.51 -9.08
N VAL A 635 17.34 17.87 -8.84
CA VAL A 635 16.01 18.47 -9.00
C VAL A 635 15.91 19.80 -8.23
N THR A 636 16.38 19.82 -6.98
CA THR A 636 16.37 21.03 -6.11
C THR A 636 17.26 22.15 -6.65
N GLU A 637 18.46 21.81 -7.13
CA GLU A 637 19.38 22.80 -7.68
C GLU A 637 18.86 23.37 -9.00
N GLU A 638 18.23 22.52 -9.82
CA GLU A 638 17.67 22.89 -11.12
C GLU A 638 16.48 23.83 -10.96
N ALA A 639 15.55 23.55 -10.03
CA ALA A 639 14.44 24.45 -9.72
C ALA A 639 14.94 25.81 -9.22
N ARG A 640 15.91 25.82 -8.29
CA ARG A 640 16.51 27.07 -7.80
C ARG A 640 17.18 27.86 -8.93
N ARG A 641 17.93 27.20 -9.80
CA ARG A 641 18.56 27.82 -10.98
C ARG A 641 17.51 28.48 -11.88
N GLN A 642 16.43 27.78 -12.19
CA GLN A 642 15.35 28.30 -13.03
C GLN A 642 14.63 29.49 -12.39
N LYS A 643 14.39 29.45 -11.07
CA LYS A 643 13.81 30.56 -10.31
C LYS A 643 14.72 31.79 -10.36
N GLU A 644 16.01 31.62 -10.11
CA GLU A 644 17.01 32.70 -10.24
C GLU A 644 17.11 33.26 -11.67
N GLU A 645 16.99 32.41 -12.70
CA GLU A 645 16.97 32.83 -14.11
C GLU A 645 15.69 33.59 -14.48
N LYS A 646 14.55 33.24 -13.89
CA LYS A 646 13.28 33.96 -14.08
C LYS A 646 13.28 35.32 -13.39
N GLU A 647 13.91 35.43 -12.22
CA GLU A 647 14.04 36.68 -11.46
C GLU A 647 15.08 37.62 -12.06
N LYS A 648 16.16 37.10 -12.64
CA LYS A 648 17.08 37.87 -13.48
C LYS A 648 16.39 38.20 -14.79
N GLN A 649 15.80 39.39 -14.93
CA GLN A 649 15.41 39.91 -16.25
C GLN A 649 16.59 39.73 -17.21
N VAL A 650 16.51 38.80 -18.16
CA VAL A 650 17.53 38.61 -19.18
C VAL A 650 17.51 39.86 -20.06
N ILE A 651 18.33 40.85 -19.72
CA ILE A 651 18.50 42.04 -20.53
C ILE A 651 19.15 41.55 -21.83
N ALA A 652 18.41 41.66 -22.94
CA ALA A 652 18.92 41.39 -24.27
C ALA A 652 20.20 42.19 -24.50
N ASN A 653 21.33 41.50 -24.71
CA ASN A 653 22.65 42.12 -24.86
C ASN A 653 23.07 42.29 -26.34
N TYR A 654 22.13 42.09 -27.25
CA TYR A 654 22.30 42.15 -28.70
C TYR A 654 21.45 43.28 -29.32
N ASP A 655 21.79 43.68 -30.54
CA ASP A 655 20.99 44.66 -31.30
C ASP A 655 19.67 44.04 -31.77
N LYS A 656 18.54 44.61 -31.31
CA LYS A 656 17.20 44.13 -31.66
C LYS A 656 16.88 44.25 -33.16
N SER A 657 17.59 45.12 -33.90
CA SER A 657 17.43 45.24 -35.35
C SER A 657 17.73 43.92 -36.08
N LEU A 658 18.53 43.02 -35.46
CA LEU A 658 18.84 41.70 -36.00
C LEU A 658 17.62 40.77 -36.11
N LEU A 659 16.53 41.04 -35.39
CA LEU A 659 15.30 40.22 -35.39
C LEU A 659 14.32 40.58 -36.51
N GLU A 660 14.47 41.76 -37.12
CA GLU A 660 13.56 42.29 -38.14
C GLU A 660 13.64 41.57 -39.50
N PRO A 661 14.84 41.19 -40.01
CA PRO A 661 14.95 40.61 -41.35
C PRO A 661 14.40 39.18 -41.43
N VAL A 662 13.68 38.90 -42.53
CA VAL A 662 13.35 37.54 -42.98
C VAL A 662 14.13 37.27 -44.27
N TYR A 663 15.15 36.43 -44.18
CA TYR A 663 16.03 36.10 -45.30
C TYR A 663 15.39 34.99 -46.15
N LYS A 664 15.15 35.28 -47.43
CA LYS A 664 14.54 34.32 -48.38
C LYS A 664 15.59 33.60 -49.21
N ILE A 665 15.63 32.28 -49.10
CA ILE A 665 16.51 31.38 -49.83
C ILE A 665 15.69 30.62 -50.86
N TYR A 666 16.00 30.77 -52.15
CA TYR A 666 15.19 30.20 -53.22
C TYR A 666 15.80 28.94 -53.83
N PHE A 667 14.93 28.04 -54.29
CA PHE A 667 15.27 26.73 -54.81
C PHE A 667 14.74 26.51 -56.23
N ASP A 668 15.50 25.76 -57.02
CA ASP A 668 15.05 25.31 -58.34
C ASP A 668 13.84 24.37 -58.20
N VAL A 669 13.08 24.24 -59.29
CA VAL A 669 11.94 23.32 -59.39
C VAL A 669 12.38 21.89 -59.07
N GLY A 670 11.68 21.23 -58.14
CA GLY A 670 11.94 19.85 -57.74
C GLY A 670 13.26 19.60 -57.00
N LYS A 671 14.05 20.64 -56.69
CA LYS A 671 15.34 20.49 -55.98
C LYS A 671 15.25 20.92 -54.52
N ALA A 672 16.00 20.22 -53.68
CA ALA A 672 16.19 20.52 -52.26
C ALA A 672 17.50 21.26 -51.93
N LYS A 673 18.43 21.37 -52.89
CA LYS A 673 19.69 22.11 -52.73
C LYS A 673 19.50 23.60 -53.11
N TYR A 674 19.92 24.52 -52.25
CA TYR A 674 19.86 25.96 -52.56
C TYR A 674 20.99 26.38 -53.51
N ASN A 675 20.81 27.51 -54.20
CA ASN A 675 21.82 28.06 -55.10
C ASN A 675 22.99 28.70 -54.33
N ASP A 676 24.24 28.41 -54.72
CA ASP A 676 25.46 28.89 -54.07
C ASP A 676 25.51 30.41 -53.84
N LYS A 677 24.77 31.21 -54.63
CA LYS A 677 24.64 32.67 -54.41
C LYS A 677 24.09 33.05 -53.03
N TYR A 678 23.35 32.16 -52.38
CA TYR A 678 22.80 32.38 -51.04
C TYR A 678 23.77 32.02 -49.91
N THR A 679 24.93 31.44 -50.22
CA THR A 679 25.93 31.04 -49.20
C THR A 679 26.42 32.24 -48.38
N GLN A 680 26.60 33.40 -49.01
CA GLN A 680 27.03 34.61 -48.30
C GLN A 680 25.98 35.11 -47.31
N VAL A 681 24.70 35.04 -47.68
CA VAL A 681 23.57 35.40 -46.81
C VAL A 681 23.50 34.47 -45.60
N LEU A 682 23.63 33.15 -45.81
CA LEU A 682 23.64 32.20 -44.71
C LEU A 682 24.87 32.38 -43.79
N GLN A 683 26.02 32.75 -44.36
CA GLN A 683 27.24 33.03 -43.58
C GLN A 683 27.07 34.30 -42.71
N GLU A 684 26.43 35.35 -43.21
CA GLU A 684 26.11 36.56 -42.44
C GLU A 684 25.22 36.23 -41.23
N ILE A 685 24.15 35.45 -41.43
CA ILE A 685 23.28 34.97 -40.34
C ILE A 685 24.09 34.16 -39.32
N ASN A 686 24.96 33.26 -39.80
CA ASN A 686 25.81 32.45 -38.92
C ASN A 686 26.74 33.33 -38.06
N ASP A 687 27.30 34.39 -38.61
CA ASP A 687 28.22 35.27 -37.90
C ASP A 687 27.49 36.05 -36.79
N HIS A 688 26.26 36.49 -37.04
CA HIS A 688 25.39 37.05 -36.00
C HIS A 688 25.09 36.05 -34.89
N LEU A 689 24.81 34.78 -35.23
CA LEU A 689 24.58 33.73 -34.23
C LEU A 689 25.84 33.40 -33.42
N LYS A 690 27.02 33.42 -34.03
CA LYS A 690 28.28 33.19 -33.30
C LYS A 690 28.64 34.34 -32.35
N ALA A 691 28.29 35.56 -32.71
CA ALA A 691 28.52 36.74 -31.88
C ALA A 691 27.53 36.88 -30.72
N ASN A 692 26.33 36.28 -30.83
CA ASN A 692 25.25 36.44 -29.86
C ASN A 692 24.66 35.08 -29.49
N ASP A 693 24.97 34.58 -28.30
CA ASP A 693 24.49 33.32 -27.74
C ASP A 693 22.99 33.31 -27.41
N GLN A 694 22.39 34.48 -27.14
CA GLN A 694 20.95 34.66 -26.90
C GLN A 694 20.08 34.51 -28.16
N LEU A 695 20.68 34.53 -29.36
CA LEU A 695 19.95 34.48 -30.63
C LEU A 695 19.81 33.06 -31.16
N GLY A 696 18.75 32.80 -31.90
CA GLY A 696 18.52 31.58 -32.66
C GLY A 696 18.04 31.90 -34.06
N ILE A 697 17.63 30.88 -34.82
CA ILE A 697 16.99 31.04 -36.11
C ILE A 697 15.73 30.20 -36.22
N GLN A 698 14.72 30.76 -36.87
CA GLN A 698 13.55 30.06 -37.36
C GLN A 698 13.68 29.84 -38.87
N ILE A 699 13.55 28.59 -39.32
CA ILE A 699 13.69 28.14 -40.69
C ILE A 699 12.34 27.58 -41.16
N SER A 700 11.68 28.30 -42.05
CA SER A 700 10.36 27.94 -42.59
C SER A 700 10.49 27.52 -44.06
N GLY A 701 10.34 26.24 -44.35
CA GLY A 701 10.43 25.68 -45.70
C GLY A 701 9.09 25.67 -46.43
N TYR A 702 9.11 26.03 -47.71
CA TYR A 702 7.92 26.17 -48.54
C TYR A 702 8.08 25.46 -49.90
N ALA A 703 7.01 24.84 -50.36
CA ALA A 703 6.88 24.18 -51.65
C ALA A 703 5.63 24.66 -52.41
N SER A 704 5.51 24.19 -53.66
CA SER A 704 4.46 24.62 -54.56
C SER A 704 3.08 24.18 -54.06
N ALA A 705 2.05 24.98 -54.35
CA ALA A 705 0.65 24.55 -54.21
C ALA A 705 0.20 23.62 -55.34
N GLU A 706 0.98 23.56 -56.42
CA GLU A 706 0.75 22.67 -57.57
C GLU A 706 1.45 21.31 -57.36
N GLY A 707 0.80 20.22 -57.76
CA GLY A 707 1.34 18.87 -57.66
C GLY A 707 0.87 18.10 -56.42
N ASP A 708 1.51 16.96 -56.15
CA ASP A 708 1.13 16.07 -55.05
C ASP A 708 1.43 16.70 -53.67
N PRO A 709 0.43 16.80 -52.75
CA PRO A 709 0.63 17.43 -51.45
C PRO A 709 1.68 16.76 -50.56
N ASP A 710 1.78 15.42 -50.60
CA ASP A 710 2.75 14.69 -49.79
C ASP A 710 4.18 14.87 -50.32
N PHE A 711 4.34 14.87 -51.65
CA PHE A 711 5.59 15.23 -52.30
C PHE A 711 6.03 16.65 -51.95
N ASN A 712 5.13 17.63 -52.00
CA ASN A 712 5.44 19.03 -51.68
C ASN A 712 5.77 19.21 -50.20
N ARG A 713 5.09 18.50 -49.30
CA ARG A 713 5.43 18.47 -47.88
C ARG A 713 6.85 17.94 -47.66
N LYS A 714 7.18 16.79 -48.26
CA LYS A 714 8.52 16.20 -48.20
C LYS A 714 9.59 17.16 -48.76
N LEU A 715 9.35 17.74 -49.93
CA LEU A 715 10.28 18.67 -50.56
C LEU A 715 10.51 19.94 -49.73
N SER A 716 9.47 20.46 -49.08
CA SER A 716 9.60 21.61 -48.18
C SER A 716 10.44 21.29 -46.93
N ASN A 717 10.31 20.06 -46.39
CA ASN A 717 11.14 19.56 -45.30
C ASN A 717 12.60 19.42 -45.75
N GLU A 718 12.85 18.78 -46.89
CA GLU A 718 14.21 18.59 -47.44
C GLU A 718 14.94 19.91 -47.67
N ARG A 719 14.25 20.95 -48.17
CA ARG A 719 14.82 22.29 -48.35
C ARG A 719 15.18 22.98 -47.04
N ALA A 720 14.30 22.90 -46.05
CA ALA A 720 14.58 23.47 -44.74
C ALA A 720 15.74 22.70 -44.06
N ILE A 721 15.80 21.37 -44.21
CA ILE A 721 16.91 20.54 -43.75
C ILE A 721 18.24 20.93 -44.40
N GLU A 722 18.26 21.24 -45.70
CA GLU A 722 19.48 21.71 -46.37
C GLU A 722 20.04 22.99 -45.74
N VAL A 723 19.16 23.93 -45.36
CA VAL A 723 19.56 25.17 -44.67
C VAL A 723 19.98 24.88 -43.23
N VAL A 724 19.28 24.00 -42.52
CA VAL A 724 19.68 23.51 -41.17
C VAL A 724 21.08 22.90 -41.21
N ASN A 725 21.38 22.07 -42.21
CA ASN A 725 22.67 21.40 -42.37
C ASN A 725 23.82 22.39 -42.56
N PHE A 726 23.58 23.51 -43.25
CA PHE A 726 24.57 24.58 -43.37
C PHE A 726 24.97 25.12 -41.99
N PHE A 727 23.99 25.47 -41.14
CA PHE A 727 24.26 26.05 -39.82
C PHE A 727 24.88 25.04 -38.86
N ASN A 728 24.41 23.79 -38.88
CA ASN A 728 25.00 22.69 -38.11
C ASN A 728 26.48 22.47 -38.49
N PHE A 729 26.79 22.41 -39.80
CA PHE A 729 28.17 22.26 -40.28
C PHE A 729 29.08 23.42 -39.85
N LYS A 730 28.52 24.62 -39.64
CA LYS A 730 29.25 25.80 -39.16
C LYS A 730 29.35 25.89 -37.64
N GLY A 731 28.79 24.94 -36.90
CA GLY A 731 28.88 24.83 -35.45
C GLY A 731 27.75 25.52 -34.68
N ILE A 732 26.63 25.87 -35.34
CA ILE A 732 25.42 26.30 -34.64
C ILE A 732 24.69 25.05 -34.17
N VAL A 733 24.51 24.92 -32.86
CA VAL A 733 23.83 23.77 -32.23
C VAL A 733 22.33 23.77 -32.56
N ARG A 734 21.69 22.60 -32.73
CA ARG A 734 20.28 22.54 -33.15
C ARG A 734 19.30 23.18 -32.18
N ARG A 735 19.62 23.27 -30.88
CA ARG A 735 18.77 23.99 -29.89
C ARG A 735 18.55 25.47 -30.20
N ARG A 736 19.40 26.05 -31.06
CA ARG A 736 19.29 27.43 -31.54
C ARG A 736 18.55 27.53 -32.88
N ILE A 737 18.02 26.42 -33.40
CA ILE A 737 17.39 26.32 -34.71
C ILE A 737 15.98 25.75 -34.53
N ILE A 738 14.98 26.48 -34.98
CA ILE A 738 13.58 26.05 -35.05
C ILE A 738 13.28 25.85 -36.53
N ALA A 739 12.98 24.63 -36.97
CA ALA A 739 12.82 24.37 -38.39
C ALA A 739 11.54 23.57 -38.69
N LYS A 740 10.78 24.02 -39.69
CA LYS A 740 9.53 23.38 -40.13
C LYS A 740 9.32 23.55 -41.63
N GLY A 741 8.91 22.47 -42.30
CA GLY A 741 8.41 22.53 -43.66
C GLY A 741 6.90 22.65 -43.63
N PHE A 742 6.37 23.69 -44.28
CA PHE A 742 4.95 23.99 -44.30
C PHE A 742 4.24 23.36 -45.51
N GLY A 743 4.96 22.67 -46.39
CA GLY A 743 4.42 22.13 -47.63
C GLY A 743 4.00 23.23 -48.59
N ALA A 744 2.80 23.09 -49.17
CA ALA A 744 2.24 24.05 -50.11
C ALA A 744 2.04 25.43 -49.46
N THR A 745 2.54 26.48 -50.11
CA THR A 745 2.28 27.87 -49.68
C THR A 745 0.98 28.38 -50.29
N GLN A 746 0.11 29.03 -49.52
CA GLN A 746 -1.05 29.80 -50.03
C GLN A 746 -0.65 31.23 -50.48
N SER A 747 0.53 31.40 -51.09
CA SER A 747 0.95 32.73 -51.55
C SER A 747 0.39 32.99 -52.94
N ASP A 748 -0.50 33.97 -53.08
CA ASP A 748 -1.01 34.51 -54.36
C ASP A 748 0.07 35.31 -55.14
N SER A 749 1.34 35.04 -54.88
CA SER A 749 2.48 35.69 -55.50
C SER A 749 2.54 35.39 -57.00
N LYS A 750 2.61 36.45 -57.82
CA LYS A 750 2.92 36.35 -59.26
C LYS A 750 4.35 35.88 -59.55
N ASN A 751 5.22 35.78 -58.54
CA ASN A 751 6.57 35.24 -58.67
C ASN A 751 6.58 33.73 -58.33
N PRO A 752 6.80 32.84 -59.32
CA PRO A 752 6.82 31.40 -59.09
C PRO A 752 7.92 30.92 -58.13
N GLU A 753 8.98 31.71 -57.93
CA GLU A 753 10.05 31.39 -56.99
C GLU A 753 9.59 31.52 -55.53
N GLU A 754 8.62 32.38 -55.22
CA GLU A 754 8.09 32.50 -53.85
C GLU A 754 7.51 31.18 -53.35
N ASN A 755 6.99 30.34 -54.24
CA ASN A 755 6.47 29.01 -53.89
C ASN A 755 7.58 27.94 -53.75
N ARG A 756 8.86 28.33 -53.84
CA ARG A 756 10.03 27.45 -53.69
C ARG A 756 11.11 28.11 -52.85
N ARG A 757 10.78 28.46 -51.62
CA ARG A 757 11.68 29.19 -50.74
C ARG A 757 11.83 28.55 -49.37
N VAL A 758 12.90 28.90 -48.69
CA VAL A 758 13.06 28.78 -47.25
C VAL A 758 13.23 30.18 -46.70
N GLU A 759 12.46 30.50 -45.67
CA GLU A 759 12.62 31.74 -44.90
C GLU A 759 13.47 31.44 -43.67
N VAL A 760 14.51 32.25 -43.44
CA VAL A 760 15.34 32.21 -42.24
C VAL A 760 15.15 33.53 -41.51
N GLN A 761 14.71 33.48 -40.26
CA GLN A 761 14.55 34.65 -39.40
C GLN A 761 15.38 34.46 -38.15
N ILE A 762 16.15 35.46 -37.75
CA ILE A 762 16.84 35.44 -36.45
C ILE A 762 15.81 35.72 -35.35
N VAL A 763 15.84 34.92 -34.30
CA VAL A 763 14.86 34.98 -33.21
C VAL A 763 15.57 35.12 -31.86
N ASP A 764 14.89 35.74 -30.91
CA ASP A 764 15.32 35.78 -29.51
C ASP A 764 14.90 34.48 -28.83
N LEU A 765 15.86 33.64 -28.44
CA LEU A 765 15.58 32.34 -27.83
C LEU A 765 14.81 32.46 -26.51
N ASN A 766 14.80 33.63 -25.87
CA ASN A 766 14.06 33.89 -24.64
C ASN A 766 12.59 34.30 -24.88
N LYS A 767 12.19 34.57 -26.12
CA LYS A 767 10.84 35.05 -26.49
C LYS A 767 10.07 34.13 -27.42
N VAL A 768 10.71 33.11 -27.96
CA VAL A 768 10.02 32.14 -28.79
C VAL A 768 9.32 31.13 -27.88
N GLU A 769 8.00 30.98 -28.03
CA GLU A 769 7.26 29.84 -27.48
C GLU A 769 7.87 28.56 -28.08
N LYS A 770 8.46 27.73 -27.22
CA LYS A 770 9.14 26.49 -27.61
C LYS A 770 8.18 25.37 -27.93
#